data_AF-A0AB38JD18-F1
#
_entry.id   AF-A0AB38JD18-F1
#
_cell.length_a   1.000
_cell.length_b   1.000
_cell.length_c   1.000
_cell.angle_alpha   90.00
_cell.angle_beta   90.00
_cell.angle_gamma   90.00
#
_symmetry.space_group_name_H-M   'P 1'
#
loop_
_entity.id
_entity.type
_entity.pdbx_description
1 polymer ?
#
loop_
_entity_poly.entity_id
_entity_poly.type
_entity_poly.pdbx_seq_one_letter_code
_entity_poly.pdbx_strand_id
1 'polypeptide(L)'
;MRTRTALTSGCAALALAAGGLLIAPAATATTTATPTAASAFERVDLVRPASAPITEPASYPYREALTEVAVDPTDASLTRGVTPYDRIAPALNDLAARSDRVSTQVVGKSGLGRDIYLVTVTAPETAAETAQQAEWRDRLKNEPEAAAADAELMAEYKVPTWFNGNIHGNEWEGSDAILNYIEKVATAEDAETQALLEGNRLYFTVTNNPDGRALGQRAVAAGYDPNRDMITGATNEAAVIRDLSSVLQPTYFIDIHGYTGILQVEPCGPPHGENYEYDLFLPHAYATALEIERRVVEADVPGNTYKAADGSVTTENTGQILIPYRDIRAGWDDWPPIFAPQYVAFQGAITNTVELPLGRTANETPEEIAQGQANADIDIEVAGIVMDASVDYIEANRDALLSNQVQIFERGVTGAPAVEIPADVAASDLPAGTPTEWTEIWDETDVYTTEYPRAYVIPAGDAQRSSSDAETLVAQLLAHGVEVDRTTTAMTAGGTTYAAGSYVVDMHQPVRGLANVLLADGTDISDRVPEMYDVSAWSLSLLWGADVIPVGSTLDPMPAVELEPVTAVAPSGSVPADAGYLAFEPRGVLEYQAVNALLGAGVALEQFADGTIALRADADGLAAAKAAAAEFGVDFTATTAERIEDEDGTALSAVRVAYSGSHEDRDALAKLGFADAVAVTADTLASGETVLTDADVLLLGRALSFTPEQAAGRTAVEEFLAAGGDVVGRGGAGAAFATDFGLATLTAQTGTSGSNGIVSVETPADGILGDYPQDTAFVSPALWFEGFDASVTVEQSYAAEDTFVAGHWVASERQSRSDAAGQASAVSFATESGTEGFLFGTSPVFRNHPVGAFSDVARALFAVAPEGAAVELPGTPEPTATPTATPEPTATPEPTATPEPTATPEPTVTPEPTATPEPTATPEPTVTPEPSATPEPTATATPTAAPTAAPEPTATATAAPVAKPGTGGLASTGVETGPWLLLSGGALVLGLGALLIARSRREVEEV
;
A
#
# COMPACT_ATOMS: atom_id res chain seq x y z
N MET A 1 41.84 20.17 40.81
CA MET A 1 42.39 20.91 41.99
C MET A 1 41.36 20.78 43.11
N ARG A 2 41.72 20.08 44.20
CA ARG A 2 41.15 20.06 45.58
C ARG A 2 39.61 20.10 45.72
N THR A 3 38.92 19.13 46.31
CA THR A 3 39.27 18.12 47.35
C THR A 3 38.03 17.21 47.50
N ARG A 4 38.16 15.87 47.29
CA ARG A 4 38.26 14.78 48.31
C ARG A 4 36.90 14.35 48.91
N THR A 5 36.47 13.10 49.08
CA THR A 5 36.94 11.68 48.89
C THR A 5 35.73 10.84 49.41
N ALA A 6 35.13 9.85 48.72
CA ALA A 6 35.56 8.50 48.34
C ALA A 6 35.43 7.38 49.43
N LEU A 7 35.19 6.16 48.91
CA LEU A 7 35.31 4.79 49.47
C LEU A 7 34.07 4.25 50.24
N THR A 8 33.58 3.00 50.06
CA THR A 8 34.17 1.76 49.47
C THR A 8 33.12 0.66 49.26
N SER A 9 33.46 -0.26 48.35
CA SER A 9 32.88 -1.56 47.99
C SER A 9 32.54 -2.52 49.14
N GLY A 10 31.66 -3.50 48.85
CA GLY A 10 31.56 -4.77 49.57
C GLY A 10 30.57 -5.76 48.96
N CYS A 11 31.08 -6.85 48.39
CA CYS A 11 30.31 -8.03 47.96
C CYS A 11 29.70 -8.80 49.14
N ALA A 12 28.63 -9.57 48.84
CA ALA A 12 28.43 -11.00 49.18
C ALA A 12 27.14 -11.38 49.93
N ALA A 13 26.52 -12.44 49.40
CA ALA A 13 26.03 -13.64 50.10
C ALA A 13 24.52 -13.96 50.04
N LEU A 14 24.26 -15.13 49.44
CA LEU A 14 23.10 -16.01 49.60
C LEU A 14 22.62 -16.17 51.05
N ALA A 15 21.31 -16.37 51.22
CA ALA A 15 20.75 -17.32 52.19
C ALA A 15 19.36 -17.83 51.74
N LEU A 16 19.26 -19.15 51.55
CA LEU A 16 18.01 -19.93 51.56
C LEU A 16 17.36 -19.90 52.96
N ALA A 17 16.03 -19.96 53.05
CA ALA A 17 15.30 -21.10 53.64
C ALA A 17 13.78 -20.88 53.84
N ALA A 18 13.03 -21.91 53.40
CA ALA A 18 11.88 -22.56 54.05
C ALA A 18 10.48 -21.90 54.07
N GLY A 19 9.61 -22.39 53.19
CA GLY A 19 8.61 -23.42 53.53
C GLY A 19 7.46 -23.03 54.49
N GLY A 20 6.26 -22.86 53.92
CA GLY A 20 5.01 -22.78 54.67
C GLY A 20 3.80 -23.07 53.78
N LEU A 21 3.41 -24.34 53.72
CA LEU A 21 2.19 -24.86 53.10
C LEU A 21 0.96 -24.37 53.91
N LEU A 22 0.04 -23.64 53.29
CA LEU A 22 -1.32 -23.42 53.81
C LEU A 22 -2.34 -23.70 52.71
N ILE A 23 -3.04 -24.82 52.91
CA ILE A 23 -4.22 -25.26 52.17
C ILE A 23 -5.38 -24.36 52.58
N ALA A 24 -6.05 -23.72 51.63
CA ALA A 24 -7.34 -23.05 51.81
C ALA A 24 -8.35 -23.58 50.78
N PRO A 25 -9.64 -23.74 51.15
CA PRO A 25 -10.59 -24.57 50.42
C PRO A 25 -11.16 -23.87 49.18
N ALA A 26 -11.45 -24.67 48.16
CA ALA A 26 -12.21 -24.28 46.99
C ALA A 26 -13.61 -23.78 47.41
N ALA A 27 -13.89 -22.51 47.14
CA ALA A 27 -15.24 -21.97 47.08
C ALA A 27 -15.62 -21.89 45.60
N THR A 28 -16.53 -22.76 45.17
CA THR A 28 -17.23 -22.66 43.90
C THR A 28 -18.10 -21.40 43.94
N ALA A 29 -17.57 -20.30 43.42
CA ALA A 29 -18.36 -19.12 43.10
C ALA A 29 -18.97 -19.33 41.70
N THR A 30 -20.26 -19.67 41.65
CA THR A 30 -21.07 -19.49 40.46
C THR A 30 -21.25 -17.99 40.24
N THR A 31 -20.37 -17.39 39.45
CA THR A 31 -20.58 -16.05 38.91
C THR A 31 -21.68 -16.15 37.86
N THR A 32 -22.89 -15.74 38.24
CA THR A 32 -23.89 -15.34 37.26
C THR A 32 -23.37 -14.05 36.65
N ALA A 33 -22.85 -14.13 35.43
CA ALA A 33 -22.48 -12.97 34.65
C ALA A 33 -23.76 -12.14 34.41
N THR A 34 -23.80 -10.95 34.99
CA THR A 34 -24.71 -9.90 34.52
C THR A 34 -24.36 -9.60 33.06
N PRO A 35 -25.34 -9.50 32.14
CA PRO A 35 -25.05 -9.17 30.75
C PRO A 35 -24.40 -7.78 30.72
N THR A 36 -23.14 -7.75 30.33
CA THR A 36 -22.46 -6.51 29.95
C THR A 36 -23.24 -5.94 28.78
N ALA A 37 -23.61 -4.66 28.82
CA ALA A 37 -24.14 -3.97 27.65
C ALA A 37 -23.20 -4.25 26.48
N ALA A 38 -23.74 -4.73 25.35
CA ALA A 38 -22.98 -5.11 24.16
C ALA A 38 -21.89 -4.06 23.90
N SER A 39 -20.62 -4.46 24.00
CA SER A 39 -19.54 -3.67 23.46
C SER A 39 -19.85 -3.49 21.98
N ALA A 40 -19.80 -2.25 21.48
CA ALA A 40 -19.84 -2.03 20.05
C ALA A 40 -18.73 -2.87 19.42
N PHE A 41 -19.03 -3.56 18.31
CA PHE A 41 -17.99 -4.17 17.50
C PHE A 41 -17.00 -3.07 17.06
N GLU A 42 -15.74 -3.44 16.94
CA GLU A 42 -14.68 -2.54 16.49
C GLU A 42 -14.18 -3.05 15.13
N ARG A 43 -14.30 -2.20 14.11
CA ARG A 43 -13.79 -2.50 12.78
C ARG A 43 -12.33 -2.10 12.59
N VAL A 44 -11.57 -2.99 11.97
CA VAL A 44 -10.29 -2.67 11.31
C VAL A 44 -10.60 -2.17 9.91
N ASP A 45 -10.28 -0.90 9.65
CA ASP A 45 -10.47 -0.29 8.34
C ASP A 45 -9.56 -0.91 7.28
N LEU A 46 -10.15 -1.18 6.11
CA LEU A 46 -9.43 -1.73 4.96
C LEU A 46 -8.67 -0.64 4.20
N VAL A 47 -9.25 0.57 4.20
CA VAL A 47 -8.78 1.77 3.53
C VAL A 47 -8.42 2.79 4.58
N ARG A 48 -7.27 3.42 4.40
CA ARG A 48 -6.94 4.61 5.16
C ARG A 48 -7.58 5.81 4.47
N PRO A 49 -8.56 6.49 5.09
CA PRO A 49 -9.17 7.67 4.49
C PRO A 49 -8.10 8.74 4.23
N ALA A 50 -8.39 9.69 3.35
CA ALA A 50 -7.63 10.93 3.31
C ALA A 50 -7.57 11.49 4.75
N SER A 51 -6.37 11.77 5.25
CA SER A 51 -6.22 12.39 6.56
C SER A 51 -7.05 13.68 6.55
N ALA A 52 -7.62 14.03 7.71
CA ALA A 52 -8.23 15.35 7.85
C ALA A 52 -7.25 16.38 7.27
N PRO A 53 -7.70 17.29 6.37
CA PRO A 53 -6.80 18.09 5.57
C PRO A 53 -5.78 18.72 6.50
N ILE A 54 -4.51 18.45 6.23
CA ILE A 54 -3.40 19.14 6.87
C ILE A 54 -3.80 20.60 6.90
N THR A 55 -3.94 21.14 8.11
CA THR A 55 -4.65 22.41 8.29
C THR A 55 -3.97 23.47 7.48
N GLU A 56 -4.60 23.90 6.38
CA GLU A 56 -3.98 24.87 5.50
C GLU A 56 -3.72 26.16 6.27
N PRO A 57 -2.49 26.70 6.23
CA PRO A 57 -2.16 27.96 6.83
C PRO A 57 -3.10 29.08 6.40
N ALA A 58 -3.65 29.82 7.36
CA ALA A 58 -4.41 31.03 7.06
C ALA A 58 -3.51 32.22 6.67
N SER A 59 -2.19 32.12 6.83
CA SER A 59 -1.19 33.14 6.49
C SER A 59 0.22 32.54 6.62
N TYR A 60 1.21 33.12 5.94
CA TYR A 60 2.63 32.76 6.14
C TYR A 60 3.39 33.92 6.81
N PRO A 61 4.20 33.67 7.86
CA PRO A 61 4.53 32.35 8.39
C PRO A 61 3.43 31.76 9.28
N TYR A 62 3.21 30.46 9.18
CA TYR A 62 2.38 29.68 10.10
C TYR A 62 3.28 28.92 11.07
N ARG A 63 3.06 29.11 12.37
CA ARG A 63 3.96 28.58 13.41
C ARG A 63 3.19 27.71 14.38
N GLU A 64 3.18 26.42 14.10
CA GLU A 64 2.92 25.42 15.12
C GLU A 64 4.21 25.19 15.92
N ALA A 65 4.11 25.28 17.25
CA ALA A 65 5.24 24.98 18.12
C ALA A 65 5.49 23.47 18.09
N LEU A 66 6.61 23.05 17.50
CA LEU A 66 6.93 21.63 17.37
C LEU A 66 7.32 21.05 18.73
N THR A 67 6.84 19.83 19.01
CA THR A 67 7.10 19.17 20.29
C THR A 67 8.56 18.71 20.36
N GLU A 68 9.33 19.27 21.31
CA GLU A 68 10.67 18.75 21.60
C GLU A 68 10.55 17.44 22.40
N VAL A 69 11.04 16.36 21.81
CA VAL A 69 11.05 15.02 22.44
C VAL A 69 12.32 14.81 23.27
N ALA A 70 12.30 13.80 24.14
CA ALA A 70 13.48 13.45 24.93
C ALA A 70 14.60 12.89 24.05
N VAL A 71 15.85 13.17 24.43
CA VAL A 71 17.04 12.61 23.77
C VAL A 71 16.99 11.09 23.76
N ASP A 72 17.12 10.49 22.59
CA ASP A 72 17.23 9.05 22.42
C ASP A 72 18.71 8.67 22.19
N PRO A 73 19.41 8.13 23.21
CA PRO A 73 20.81 7.74 23.05
C PRO A 73 21.00 6.49 22.17
N THR A 74 19.91 5.86 21.72
CA THR A 74 19.92 4.68 20.85
C THR A 74 19.58 5.00 19.40
N ASP A 75 19.31 6.27 19.06
CA ASP A 75 19.05 6.71 17.68
C ASP A 75 20.23 6.35 16.76
N ALA A 76 19.97 5.53 15.75
CA ALA A 76 20.97 5.00 14.83
C ALA A 76 21.71 6.09 14.04
N SER A 77 21.07 7.26 13.83
CA SER A 77 21.69 8.42 13.17
C SER A 77 22.91 8.96 13.92
N LEU A 78 23.01 8.75 15.24
CA LEU A 78 24.15 9.18 16.04
C LEU A 78 25.46 8.54 15.58
N THR A 79 25.41 7.26 15.19
CA THR A 79 26.59 6.55 14.67
C THR A 79 26.94 7.06 13.27
N ARG A 80 25.92 7.34 12.45
CA ARG A 80 26.06 7.93 11.12
C ARG A 80 26.69 9.33 11.15
N GLY A 81 26.59 10.04 12.27
CA GLY A 81 27.13 11.38 12.48
C GLY A 81 26.21 12.51 12.02
N VAL A 82 24.94 12.21 11.81
CA VAL A 82 23.92 13.12 11.27
C VAL A 82 22.91 13.51 12.36
N THR A 83 22.01 14.43 12.07
CA THR A 83 21.08 15.01 13.05
C THR A 83 20.10 13.95 13.58
N PRO A 84 20.12 13.61 14.88
CA PRO A 84 19.16 12.68 15.45
C PRO A 84 17.77 13.30 15.58
N TYR A 85 16.75 12.45 15.65
CA TYR A 85 15.35 12.90 15.55
C TYR A 85 14.99 13.93 16.62
N ASP A 86 15.48 13.77 17.86
CA ASP A 86 15.23 14.69 18.98
C ASP A 86 15.81 16.10 18.77
N ARG A 87 16.66 16.29 17.77
CA ARG A 87 17.31 17.57 17.45
C ARG A 87 16.63 18.32 16.30
N ILE A 88 15.76 17.67 15.54
CA ILE A 88 15.05 18.28 14.41
C ILE A 88 14.09 19.38 14.89
N ALA A 89 13.14 19.06 15.78
CA ALA A 89 12.16 20.03 16.28
C ALA A 89 12.81 21.25 16.96
N PRO A 90 13.82 21.11 17.85
CA PRO A 90 14.55 22.25 18.39
C PRO A 90 15.18 23.16 17.32
N ALA A 91 15.78 22.59 16.26
CA ALA A 91 16.40 23.37 15.19
C ALA A 91 15.35 24.18 14.40
N LEU A 92 14.23 23.55 14.05
CA LEU A 92 13.13 24.19 13.32
C LEU A 92 12.43 25.26 14.16
N ASN A 93 12.20 25.00 15.46
CA ASN A 93 11.62 25.99 16.39
C ASN A 93 12.52 27.23 16.54
N ASP A 94 13.84 27.05 16.68
CA ASP A 94 14.78 28.18 16.74
C ASP A 94 14.73 29.00 15.45
N LEU A 95 14.79 28.33 14.30
CA LEU A 95 14.77 28.99 12.99
C LEU A 95 13.47 29.75 12.73
N ALA A 96 12.32 29.14 13.03
CA ALA A 96 11.01 29.77 12.93
C ALA A 96 10.87 30.98 13.87
N ALA A 97 11.53 30.98 15.03
CA ALA A 97 11.50 32.12 15.96
C ALA A 97 12.28 33.34 15.45
N ARG A 98 13.34 33.13 14.66
CA ARG A 98 14.25 34.18 14.15
C ARG A 98 14.03 34.59 12.70
N SER A 99 13.25 33.85 11.92
CA SER A 99 12.90 34.16 10.52
C SER A 99 11.39 34.28 10.35
N ASP A 100 10.93 35.30 9.63
CA ASP A 100 9.52 35.48 9.23
C ASP A 100 9.17 34.72 7.94
N ARG A 101 10.12 33.99 7.36
CA ARG A 101 9.93 33.19 6.14
C ARG A 101 9.60 31.73 6.40
N VAL A 102 9.83 31.26 7.63
CA VAL A 102 9.76 29.84 7.99
C VAL A 102 8.45 29.53 8.71
N SER A 103 7.74 28.53 8.18
CA SER A 103 6.54 27.96 8.78
C SER A 103 6.77 26.51 9.15
N THR A 104 6.21 26.08 10.28
CA THR A 104 6.37 24.74 10.84
C THR A 104 5.00 24.13 11.13
N GLN A 105 4.81 22.88 10.72
CA GLN A 105 3.56 22.11 10.88
C GLN A 105 3.86 20.65 11.22
N VAL A 106 3.04 20.06 12.08
CA VAL A 106 2.95 18.60 12.22
C VAL A 106 1.87 18.11 11.27
N VAL A 107 2.27 17.31 10.28
CA VAL A 107 1.37 16.85 9.20
C VAL A 107 0.90 15.41 9.37
N GLY A 108 1.47 14.70 10.33
CA GLY A 108 1.09 13.34 10.66
C GLY A 108 1.97 12.78 11.76
N LYS A 109 1.69 11.53 12.12
CA LYS A 109 2.50 10.76 13.07
C LYS A 109 2.91 9.44 12.45
N SER A 110 4.13 8.99 12.72
CA SER A 110 4.60 7.66 12.34
C SER A 110 3.86 6.54 13.09
N GLY A 111 4.14 5.28 12.73
CA GLY A 111 3.57 4.11 13.40
C GLY A 111 3.85 4.04 14.91
N LEU A 112 4.99 4.55 15.39
CA LEU A 112 5.35 4.65 16.81
C LEU A 112 5.04 6.02 17.42
N GLY A 113 4.34 6.89 16.69
CA GLY A 113 3.80 8.16 17.20
C GLY A 113 4.75 9.36 17.13
N ARG A 114 5.87 9.28 16.38
CA ARG A 114 6.77 10.42 16.13
C ARG A 114 6.12 11.39 15.14
N ASP A 115 6.25 12.69 15.38
CA ASP A 115 5.72 13.73 14.49
C ASP A 115 6.47 13.73 13.14
N ILE A 116 5.71 13.85 12.06
CA ILE A 116 6.22 14.12 10.71
C ILE A 116 6.05 15.61 10.46
N TYR A 117 7.16 16.29 10.13
CA TYR A 117 7.20 17.75 10.02
C TYR A 117 7.17 18.19 8.56
N LEU A 118 6.26 19.12 8.24
CA LEU A 118 6.31 19.92 7.02
C LEU A 118 6.83 21.32 7.36
N VAL A 119 7.84 21.75 6.63
CA VAL A 119 8.38 23.11 6.71
C VAL A 119 8.08 23.83 5.41
N THR A 120 7.52 25.04 5.48
CA THR A 120 7.33 25.91 4.32
C THR A 120 8.23 27.13 4.45
N VAL A 121 9.01 27.41 3.41
CA VAL A 121 9.84 28.62 3.29
C VAL A 121 9.30 29.47 2.14
N THR A 122 8.81 30.68 2.44
CA THR A 122 8.26 31.62 1.46
C THR A 122 8.34 33.06 1.99
N ALA A 123 8.20 34.06 1.11
CA ALA A 123 8.02 35.45 1.55
C ALA A 123 6.71 35.58 2.36
N PRO A 124 6.67 36.40 3.43
CA PRO A 124 5.48 36.54 4.26
C PRO A 124 4.22 36.86 3.46
N GLU A 125 3.10 36.28 3.87
CA GLU A 125 1.79 36.46 3.24
C GLU A 125 0.74 36.80 4.30
N THR A 126 -0.08 37.79 3.99
CA THR A 126 -1.30 38.08 4.73
C THR A 126 -2.37 37.02 4.48
N ALA A 127 -3.39 36.99 5.33
CA ALA A 127 -4.49 36.04 5.14
C ALA A 127 -5.28 36.22 3.84
N ALA A 128 -5.29 37.43 3.27
CA ALA A 128 -5.92 37.67 1.99
C ALA A 128 -5.07 37.11 0.83
N GLU A 129 -3.76 37.32 0.87
CA GLU A 129 -2.84 36.77 -0.13
C GLU A 129 -2.84 35.24 -0.08
N THR A 130 -2.77 34.63 1.11
CA THR A 130 -2.80 33.17 1.23
C THR A 130 -4.12 32.57 0.74
N ALA A 131 -5.26 33.20 1.04
CA ALA A 131 -6.56 32.77 0.53
C ALA A 131 -6.66 32.91 -1.00
N GLN A 132 -6.11 33.98 -1.59
CA GLN A 132 -6.06 34.16 -3.04
C GLN A 132 -5.21 33.07 -3.72
N GLN A 133 -4.05 32.74 -3.14
CA GLN A 133 -3.20 31.67 -3.65
C GLN A 133 -3.89 30.29 -3.57
N ALA A 134 -4.67 30.03 -2.52
CA ALA A 134 -5.48 28.81 -2.42
C ALA A 134 -6.60 28.76 -3.48
N GLU A 135 -7.30 29.88 -3.70
CA GLU A 135 -8.29 29.99 -4.79
C GLU A 135 -7.65 29.75 -6.16
N TRP A 136 -6.46 30.31 -6.41
CA TRP A 136 -5.73 30.10 -7.65
C TRP A 136 -5.28 28.64 -7.83
N ARG A 137 -4.78 27.98 -6.77
CA ARG A 137 -4.46 26.54 -6.78
C ARG A 137 -5.68 25.72 -7.21
N ASP A 138 -6.83 25.96 -6.58
CA ASP A 138 -8.06 25.21 -6.86
C ASP A 138 -8.57 25.47 -8.29
N ARG A 139 -8.45 26.72 -8.79
CA ARG A 139 -8.78 27.08 -10.18
C ARG A 139 -7.83 26.43 -11.19
N LEU A 140 -6.53 26.35 -10.90
CA LEU A 140 -5.56 25.68 -11.79
C LEU A 140 -5.93 24.20 -12.02
N LYS A 141 -6.42 23.52 -10.98
CA LYS A 141 -6.83 22.11 -11.05
C LYS A 141 -8.21 21.90 -11.67
N ASN A 142 -9.21 22.66 -11.23
CA ASN A 142 -10.61 22.38 -11.55
C ASN A 142 -11.17 23.25 -12.69
N GLU A 143 -10.56 24.41 -12.96
CA GLU A 143 -10.95 25.35 -14.02
C GLU A 143 -9.76 25.73 -14.93
N PRO A 144 -8.99 24.76 -15.45
CA PRO A 144 -7.68 25.00 -16.06
C PRO A 144 -7.73 25.95 -17.28
N GLU A 145 -8.76 25.87 -18.13
CA GLU A 145 -8.91 26.79 -19.28
C GLU A 145 -9.06 28.25 -18.81
N ALA A 146 -9.86 28.49 -17.77
CA ALA A 146 -10.06 29.81 -17.20
C ALA A 146 -8.82 30.29 -16.44
N ALA A 147 -8.10 29.41 -15.77
CA ALA A 147 -6.84 29.71 -15.10
C ALA A 147 -5.74 30.09 -16.11
N ALA A 148 -5.59 29.34 -17.21
CA ALA A 148 -4.64 29.63 -18.28
C ALA A 148 -4.87 31.01 -18.93
N ALA A 149 -6.13 31.45 -19.00
CA ALA A 149 -6.50 32.75 -19.56
C ALA A 149 -6.31 33.93 -18.58
N ASP A 150 -6.10 33.65 -17.29
CA ASP A 150 -5.95 34.64 -16.23
C ASP A 150 -4.49 35.08 -16.10
N ALA A 151 -4.15 36.20 -16.76
CA ALA A 151 -2.78 36.70 -16.79
C ALA A 151 -2.24 37.15 -15.41
N GLU A 152 -3.12 37.53 -14.48
CA GLU A 152 -2.71 37.88 -13.11
C GLU A 152 -2.35 36.62 -12.34
N LEU A 153 -3.22 35.60 -12.39
CA LEU A 153 -2.95 34.29 -11.79
C LEU A 153 -1.63 33.71 -12.28
N MET A 154 -1.44 33.59 -13.60
CA MET A 154 -0.24 32.95 -14.16
C MET A 154 1.05 33.71 -13.80
N ALA A 155 0.98 35.04 -13.64
CA ALA A 155 2.11 35.86 -13.27
C ALA A 155 2.41 35.89 -11.76
N GLU A 156 1.38 35.85 -10.91
CA GLU A 156 1.50 36.11 -9.46
C GLU A 156 1.29 34.87 -8.58
N TYR A 157 0.85 33.74 -9.14
CA TYR A 157 0.73 32.48 -8.40
C TYR A 157 2.10 32.02 -7.87
N LYS A 158 2.21 31.76 -6.57
CA LYS A 158 3.47 31.28 -6.00
C LYS A 158 3.63 29.80 -6.28
N VAL A 159 4.67 29.45 -7.03
CA VAL A 159 4.89 28.10 -7.51
C VAL A 159 5.30 27.17 -6.35
N PRO A 160 4.59 26.05 -6.12
CA PRO A 160 4.91 25.09 -5.06
C PRO A 160 5.97 24.08 -5.50
N THR A 161 7.11 24.08 -4.81
CA THR A 161 8.19 23.08 -5.00
C THR A 161 8.37 22.29 -3.72
N TRP A 162 8.43 20.96 -3.80
CA TRP A 162 8.49 20.09 -2.63
C TRP A 162 9.70 19.16 -2.66
N PHE A 163 10.48 19.18 -1.57
CA PHE A 163 11.56 18.24 -1.30
C PHE A 163 11.15 17.28 -0.18
N ASN A 164 11.28 15.98 -0.44
CA ASN A 164 11.07 14.93 0.54
C ASN A 164 12.41 14.30 0.92
N GLY A 165 12.63 14.10 2.21
CA GLY A 165 13.83 13.45 2.73
C GLY A 165 13.49 12.25 3.60
N ASN A 166 14.33 11.21 3.51
CA ASN A 166 14.35 10.10 4.46
C ASN A 166 13.01 9.34 4.50
N ILE A 167 12.43 9.07 3.33
CA ILE A 167 11.33 8.09 3.17
C ILE A 167 11.80 6.68 3.53
N HIS A 168 13.03 6.33 3.16
CA HIS A 168 13.72 5.18 3.74
C HIS A 168 14.49 5.61 4.98
N GLY A 169 14.19 4.99 6.12
CA GLY A 169 14.68 5.46 7.40
C GLY A 169 16.21 5.43 7.55
N ASN A 170 16.87 4.46 6.91
CA ASN A 170 18.33 4.30 6.95
C ASN A 170 19.10 5.12 5.89
N GLU A 171 18.44 6.07 5.23
CA GLU A 171 19.02 7.02 4.27
C GLU A 171 18.84 8.43 4.85
N TRP A 172 19.80 8.87 5.69
CA TRP A 172 19.59 10.00 6.62
C TRP A 172 19.91 11.38 6.02
N GLU A 173 20.81 11.43 5.05
CA GLU A 173 21.54 12.62 4.58
C GLU A 173 20.63 13.64 3.92
N GLY A 174 19.57 13.19 3.24
CA GLY A 174 18.56 14.07 2.67
C GLY A 174 17.91 14.99 3.71
N SER A 175 17.67 14.51 4.94
CA SER A 175 17.12 15.33 6.03
C SER A 175 18.07 16.45 6.45
N ASP A 176 19.36 16.15 6.56
CA ASP A 176 20.38 17.10 7.00
C ASP A 176 20.66 18.13 5.89
N ALA A 177 20.68 17.72 4.62
CA ALA A 177 20.73 18.62 3.48
C ALA A 177 19.53 19.57 3.44
N ILE A 178 18.32 19.05 3.67
CA ILE A 178 17.09 19.85 3.80
C ILE A 178 17.21 20.86 4.93
N LEU A 179 17.64 20.46 6.14
CA LEU A 179 17.80 21.36 7.27
C LEU A 179 18.80 22.50 6.96
N ASN A 180 19.92 22.16 6.35
CA ASN A 180 20.93 23.14 5.91
C ASN A 180 20.36 24.10 4.86
N TYR A 181 19.58 23.59 3.90
CA TYR A 181 18.97 24.39 2.85
C TYR A 181 17.90 25.35 3.39
N ILE A 182 17.04 24.88 4.30
CA ILE A 182 16.05 25.72 4.99
C ILE A 182 16.78 26.86 5.71
N GLU A 183 17.84 26.59 6.49
CA GLU A 183 18.60 27.64 7.18
C GLU A 183 19.23 28.63 6.19
N LYS A 184 19.86 28.13 5.11
CA LYS A 184 20.47 28.94 4.05
C LYS A 184 19.46 29.95 3.49
N VAL A 185 18.31 29.47 3.02
CA VAL A 185 17.29 30.31 2.37
C VAL A 185 16.57 31.22 3.37
N ALA A 186 16.28 30.73 4.57
CA ALA A 186 15.59 31.49 5.61
C ALA A 186 16.40 32.66 6.16
N THR A 187 17.74 32.60 6.08
CA THR A 187 18.66 33.61 6.62
C THR A 187 19.35 34.46 5.57
N ALA A 188 19.21 34.12 4.29
CA ALA A 188 19.76 34.86 3.16
C ALA A 188 19.25 36.31 3.11
N GLU A 189 20.18 37.26 2.93
CA GLU A 189 19.88 38.70 2.83
C GLU A 189 19.97 39.22 1.39
N ASP A 190 20.38 38.39 0.42
CA ASP A 190 20.51 38.78 -0.98
C ASP A 190 19.16 38.93 -1.69
N ALA A 191 19.16 39.74 -2.75
CA ALA A 191 17.96 40.06 -3.53
C ALA A 191 17.47 38.89 -4.38
N GLU A 192 18.35 37.95 -4.73
CA GLU A 192 18.02 36.77 -5.52
C GLU A 192 17.15 35.81 -4.72
N THR A 193 17.53 35.51 -3.48
CA THR A 193 16.71 34.69 -2.57
C THR A 193 15.39 35.38 -2.21
N GLN A 194 15.37 36.71 -2.08
CA GLN A 194 14.12 37.44 -1.85
C GLN A 194 13.16 37.29 -3.04
N ALA A 195 13.65 37.50 -4.26
CA ALA A 195 12.86 37.33 -5.47
C ALA A 195 12.35 35.88 -5.63
N LEU A 196 13.21 34.89 -5.37
CA LEU A 196 12.84 33.48 -5.35
C LEU A 196 11.63 33.24 -4.43
N LEU A 197 11.69 33.72 -3.19
CA LEU A 197 10.63 33.49 -2.19
C LEU A 197 9.37 34.34 -2.40
N GLU A 198 9.46 35.43 -3.16
CA GLU A 198 8.29 36.20 -3.62
C GLU A 198 7.48 35.42 -4.66
N GLY A 199 8.14 34.65 -5.53
CA GLY A 199 7.50 33.86 -6.58
C GLY A 199 7.22 32.39 -6.25
N ASN A 200 7.72 31.88 -5.11
CA ASN A 200 7.68 30.45 -4.79
C ASN A 200 7.27 30.16 -3.33
N ARG A 201 6.72 28.96 -3.14
CA ARG A 201 6.59 28.30 -1.83
C ARG A 201 7.41 27.02 -1.85
N LEU A 202 8.50 27.00 -1.07
CA LEU A 202 9.35 25.82 -0.94
C LEU A 202 8.87 24.98 0.25
N TYR A 203 8.53 23.73 0.00
CA TYR A 203 8.04 22.78 0.99
C TYR A 203 9.10 21.70 1.25
N PHE A 204 9.20 21.29 2.51
CA PHE A 204 10.16 20.29 2.95
C PHE A 204 9.51 19.32 3.92
N THR A 205 9.47 18.04 3.56
CA THR A 205 9.26 16.97 4.53
C THR A 205 10.64 16.55 5.03
N VAL A 206 11.01 17.00 6.23
CA VAL A 206 12.38 16.83 6.73
C VAL A 206 12.73 15.36 6.93
N THR A 207 11.81 14.59 7.51
CA THR A 207 11.91 13.13 7.65
C THR A 207 10.52 12.54 7.48
N ASN A 208 10.33 11.75 6.42
CA ASN A 208 9.06 11.08 6.18
C ASN A 208 8.92 9.79 7.02
N ASN A 209 10.02 9.08 7.27
CA ASN A 209 10.05 7.85 8.09
C ASN A 209 10.89 8.02 9.36
N PRO A 210 10.42 8.80 10.36
CA PRO A 210 11.18 9.08 11.57
C PRO A 210 11.39 7.84 12.47
N ASP A 211 10.54 6.81 12.35
CA ASP A 211 10.72 5.56 13.08
C ASP A 211 11.85 4.73 12.50
N GLY A 212 11.82 4.50 11.18
CA GLY A 212 12.91 3.84 10.47
C GLY A 212 14.22 4.59 10.65
N ARG A 213 14.19 5.94 10.69
CA ARG A 213 15.33 6.81 10.99
C ARG A 213 15.98 6.48 12.32
N ALA A 214 15.19 6.46 13.39
CA ALA A 214 15.69 6.21 14.73
C ALA A 214 16.20 4.77 14.89
N LEU A 215 15.52 3.81 14.24
CA LEU A 215 15.86 2.38 14.28
C LEU A 215 17.02 2.01 13.33
N GLY A 216 17.34 2.86 12.35
CA GLY A 216 18.34 2.58 11.31
C GLY A 216 17.92 1.51 10.31
N GLN A 217 16.63 1.42 10.01
CA GLN A 217 16.05 0.49 9.05
C GLN A 217 15.40 1.23 7.87
N ARG A 218 15.34 0.57 6.71
CA ARG A 218 14.72 1.12 5.50
C ARG A 218 13.20 1.31 5.67
N ALA A 219 12.53 0.24 6.07
CA ALA A 219 11.08 0.18 6.23
C ALA A 219 10.57 1.05 7.40
N VAL A 220 9.28 1.39 7.39
CA VAL A 220 8.61 1.96 8.57
C VAL A 220 8.52 0.93 9.70
N ALA A 221 8.12 1.35 10.90
CA ALA A 221 8.01 0.45 12.06
C ALA A 221 7.08 -0.76 11.80
N ALA A 222 6.06 -0.61 10.97
CA ALA A 222 5.12 -1.68 10.61
C ALA A 222 5.72 -2.74 9.65
N GLY A 223 6.89 -2.49 9.05
CA GLY A 223 7.61 -3.41 8.16
C GLY A 223 7.51 -3.10 6.67
N TYR A 224 6.59 -2.22 6.26
CA TYR A 224 6.42 -1.81 4.87
C TYR A 224 7.52 -0.86 4.39
N ASP A 225 7.91 -1.00 3.12
CA ASP A 225 8.66 0.02 2.41
C ASP A 225 7.68 1.14 2.01
N PRO A 226 7.79 2.36 2.59
CA PRO A 226 6.85 3.43 2.29
C PRO A 226 6.94 3.89 0.83
N ASN A 227 8.09 3.70 0.16
CA ASN A 227 8.23 3.98 -1.27
C ASN A 227 7.71 2.82 -2.15
N ARG A 228 6.82 1.98 -1.61
CA ARG A 228 6.04 0.96 -2.33
C ARG A 228 4.56 0.94 -1.91
N ASP A 229 4.16 1.91 -1.08
CA ASP A 229 2.88 1.90 -0.36
C ASP A 229 1.99 3.11 -0.73
N MET A 230 2.34 3.88 -1.76
CA MET A 230 1.61 5.12 -2.10
C MET A 230 0.16 4.86 -2.50
N ILE A 231 -0.11 3.75 -3.17
CA ILE A 231 -1.49 3.37 -3.50
C ILE A 231 -2.15 2.63 -2.34
N THR A 232 -1.54 1.57 -1.81
CA THR A 232 -2.18 0.76 -0.76
C THR A 232 -2.43 1.55 0.53
N GLY A 233 -1.59 2.56 0.82
CA GLY A 233 -1.76 3.47 1.95
C GLY A 233 -1.80 2.75 3.30
N ALA A 234 -1.10 1.61 3.42
CA ALA A 234 -1.11 0.79 4.63
C ALA A 234 -0.52 1.57 5.82
N THR A 235 0.46 2.42 5.55
CA THR A 235 1.24 3.15 6.56
C THR A 235 0.80 4.62 6.70
N ASN A 236 1.06 5.21 7.86
CA ASN A 236 0.80 6.63 8.07
C ASN A 236 1.75 7.48 7.20
N GLU A 237 2.99 7.02 7.05
CA GLU A 237 4.08 7.70 6.36
C GLU A 237 3.77 7.87 4.87
N ALA A 238 3.28 6.82 4.19
CA ALA A 238 2.85 6.91 2.79
C ALA A 238 1.60 7.78 2.63
N ALA A 239 0.64 7.66 3.55
CA ALA A 239 -0.59 8.47 3.53
C ALA A 239 -0.33 9.97 3.66
N VAL A 240 0.68 10.37 4.46
CA VAL A 240 1.09 11.78 4.55
C VAL A 240 1.58 12.30 3.20
N ILE A 241 2.35 11.51 2.44
CA ILE A 241 2.79 11.92 1.09
C ILE A 241 1.61 12.02 0.14
N ARG A 242 0.75 11.01 0.13
CA ARG A 242 -0.50 10.96 -0.65
C ARG A 242 -1.34 12.22 -0.41
N ASP A 243 -1.60 12.55 0.86
CA ASP A 243 -2.48 13.65 1.25
C ASP A 243 -1.83 15.01 0.98
N LEU A 244 -0.53 15.16 1.26
CA LEU A 244 0.22 16.38 0.96
C LEU A 244 0.27 16.68 -0.54
N SER A 245 0.43 15.68 -1.39
CA SER A 245 0.47 15.92 -2.85
C SER A 245 -0.80 16.58 -3.38
N SER A 246 -1.96 16.20 -2.83
CA SER A 246 -3.26 16.81 -3.17
C SER A 246 -3.39 18.23 -2.60
N VAL A 247 -2.95 18.45 -1.35
CA VAL A 247 -3.06 19.77 -0.69
C VAL A 247 -2.05 20.79 -1.23
N LEU A 248 -0.81 20.38 -1.42
CA LEU A 248 0.28 21.25 -1.88
C LEU A 248 0.22 21.49 -3.38
N GLN A 249 -0.28 20.52 -4.16
CA GLN A 249 -0.31 20.53 -5.62
C GLN A 249 1.04 20.98 -6.22
N PRO A 250 2.16 20.31 -5.87
CA PRO A 250 3.48 20.74 -6.29
C PRO A 250 3.58 20.76 -7.82
N THR A 251 4.19 21.79 -8.40
CA THR A 251 4.60 21.75 -9.81
C THR A 251 5.87 20.93 -9.98
N TYR A 252 6.64 20.79 -8.90
CA TYR A 252 7.88 20.03 -8.87
C TYR A 252 8.05 19.28 -7.56
N PHE A 253 8.42 17.99 -7.62
CA PHE A 253 8.69 17.15 -6.46
C PHE A 253 10.03 16.40 -6.59
N ILE A 254 10.84 16.43 -5.53
CA ILE A 254 12.14 15.74 -5.49
C ILE A 254 12.20 14.87 -4.24
N ASP A 255 12.45 13.58 -4.44
CA ASP A 255 12.62 12.62 -3.33
C ASP A 255 14.10 12.25 -3.20
N ILE A 256 14.69 12.49 -2.02
CA ILE A 256 16.12 12.30 -1.76
C ILE A 256 16.34 11.01 -0.97
N HIS A 257 17.00 10.06 -1.64
CA HIS A 257 17.31 8.69 -1.24
C HIS A 257 18.82 8.42 -1.14
N GLY A 258 19.18 7.17 -0.81
CA GLY A 258 20.49 6.57 -1.03
C GLY A 258 20.41 5.02 -1.04
N TYR A 259 21.39 4.26 -1.50
CA TYR A 259 22.64 4.67 -2.08
C TYR A 259 22.95 3.77 -3.28
N THR A 260 23.38 4.37 -4.38
CA THR A 260 23.64 3.66 -5.65
C THR A 260 25.13 3.55 -5.99
N GLY A 261 26.03 4.05 -5.14
CA GLY A 261 27.47 4.03 -5.38
C GLY A 261 27.96 5.17 -6.29
N ILE A 262 27.08 5.76 -7.09
CA ILE A 262 27.25 6.97 -7.89
C ILE A 262 25.97 7.78 -7.69
N LEU A 263 26.05 9.12 -7.69
CA LEU A 263 24.85 9.95 -7.70
C LEU A 263 23.98 9.55 -8.89
N GLN A 264 22.76 9.10 -8.61
CA GLN A 264 21.79 8.76 -9.64
C GLN A 264 20.61 9.70 -9.56
N VAL A 265 20.20 10.26 -10.70
CA VAL A 265 19.10 11.23 -10.80
C VAL A 265 18.16 10.77 -11.91
N GLU A 266 16.95 10.37 -11.55
CA GLU A 266 15.87 10.04 -12.48
C GLU A 266 15.45 11.28 -13.29
N PRO A 267 14.88 11.17 -14.49
CA PRO A 267 13.83 10.22 -14.89
C PRO A 267 14.32 8.78 -15.15
N CYS A 268 13.39 7.83 -15.00
CA CYS A 268 13.60 6.40 -15.26
C CYS A 268 13.84 6.11 -16.75
N GLY A 269 14.39 4.91 -17.03
CA GLY A 269 14.35 4.32 -18.36
C GLY A 269 13.08 3.51 -18.58
N PRO A 270 12.91 2.88 -19.76
CA PRO A 270 11.75 2.06 -20.02
C PRO A 270 11.73 0.75 -19.20
N PRO A 271 10.54 0.13 -19.02
CA PRO A 271 9.25 0.58 -19.56
C PRO A 271 8.70 1.82 -18.85
N HIS A 272 7.79 2.53 -19.52
CA HIS A 272 7.17 3.74 -19.00
C HIS A 272 5.68 3.53 -18.70
N GLY A 273 5.19 4.09 -17.59
CA GLY A 273 3.79 3.93 -17.20
C GLY A 273 2.82 4.57 -18.20
N GLU A 274 1.77 3.86 -18.59
CA GLU A 274 0.93 4.24 -19.73
C GLU A 274 0.05 5.49 -19.52
N ASN A 275 -0.04 5.97 -18.28
CA ASN A 275 -1.01 6.98 -17.85
C ASN A 275 -0.38 8.35 -17.55
N TYR A 276 0.94 8.49 -17.73
CA TYR A 276 1.63 9.77 -17.55
C TYR A 276 1.59 10.62 -18.82
N GLU A 277 1.64 11.94 -18.64
CA GLU A 277 1.71 12.92 -19.73
C GLU A 277 3.18 13.21 -20.07
N TYR A 278 3.88 12.22 -20.67
CA TYR A 278 5.33 12.29 -20.91
C TYR A 278 5.79 13.46 -21.77
N ASP A 279 4.93 13.98 -22.66
CA ASP A 279 5.26 15.14 -23.50
C ASP A 279 5.39 16.43 -22.69
N LEU A 280 4.80 16.46 -21.49
CA LEU A 280 4.87 17.56 -20.54
C LEU A 280 5.85 17.26 -19.39
N PHE A 281 5.98 15.99 -19.03
CA PHE A 281 6.81 15.52 -17.92
C PHE A 281 8.30 15.37 -18.29
N LEU A 282 8.60 14.51 -19.27
CA LEU A 282 9.97 14.07 -19.56
C LEU A 282 10.92 15.20 -19.97
N PRO A 283 10.51 16.20 -20.80
CA PRO A 283 11.41 17.27 -21.21
C PRO A 283 12.06 18.00 -20.03
N HIS A 284 11.27 18.30 -19.00
CA HIS A 284 11.75 19.05 -17.84
C HIS A 284 12.41 18.15 -16.80
N ALA A 285 11.92 16.92 -16.59
CA ALA A 285 12.57 15.97 -15.69
C ALA A 285 14.01 15.67 -16.14
N TYR A 286 14.20 15.39 -17.44
CA TYR A 286 15.52 15.08 -17.99
C TYR A 286 16.45 16.30 -18.03
N ALA A 287 15.95 17.48 -18.44
CA ALA A 287 16.75 18.69 -18.45
C ALA A 287 17.21 19.11 -17.04
N THR A 288 16.39 18.86 -16.02
CA THR A 288 16.79 19.09 -14.62
C THR A 288 17.88 18.11 -14.19
N ALA A 289 17.77 16.82 -14.55
CA ALA A 289 18.81 15.83 -14.27
C ALA A 289 20.16 16.20 -14.92
N LEU A 290 20.14 16.74 -16.14
CA LEU A 290 21.34 17.24 -16.82
C LEU A 290 21.93 18.49 -16.14
N GLU A 291 21.10 19.40 -15.64
CA GLU A 291 21.58 20.57 -14.87
C GLU A 291 22.20 20.14 -13.54
N ILE A 292 21.60 19.17 -12.84
CA ILE A 292 22.16 18.57 -11.62
C ILE A 292 23.51 17.91 -11.94
N GLU A 293 23.60 17.10 -13.00
CA GLU A 293 24.86 16.50 -13.46
C GLU A 293 25.94 17.56 -13.65
N ARG A 294 25.62 18.62 -14.42
CA ARG A 294 26.54 19.73 -14.69
C ARG A 294 27.04 20.36 -13.40
N ARG A 295 26.15 20.65 -12.45
CA ARG A 295 26.48 21.34 -11.19
C ARG A 295 27.32 20.49 -10.25
N VAL A 296 27.02 19.19 -10.14
CA VAL A 296 27.80 18.25 -9.31
C VAL A 296 29.18 17.98 -9.92
N VAL A 297 29.26 17.88 -11.25
CA VAL A 297 30.53 17.77 -11.98
C VAL A 297 31.39 19.02 -11.81
N GLU A 298 30.79 20.22 -11.93
CA GLU A 298 31.52 21.48 -11.75
C GLU A 298 31.99 21.70 -10.32
N ALA A 299 31.22 21.24 -9.33
CA ALA A 299 31.57 21.35 -7.92
C ALA A 299 32.77 20.47 -7.53
N ASP A 300 32.93 19.32 -8.19
CA ASP A 300 34.06 18.39 -8.00
C ASP A 300 34.31 18.05 -6.52
N VAL A 301 33.24 17.72 -5.80
CA VAL A 301 33.26 17.48 -4.34
C VAL A 301 34.27 16.38 -4.01
N PRO A 302 35.30 16.65 -3.17
CA PRO A 302 36.33 15.66 -2.88
C PRO A 302 35.78 14.38 -2.25
N GLY A 303 36.01 13.24 -2.93
CA GLY A 303 35.56 11.92 -2.48
C GLY A 303 34.20 11.50 -3.06
N ASN A 304 33.51 12.39 -3.77
CA ASN A 304 32.35 12.04 -4.57
C ASN A 304 32.71 11.05 -5.69
N THR A 305 31.73 10.27 -6.14
CA THR A 305 31.88 9.28 -7.20
C THR A 305 31.16 9.69 -8.48
N TYR A 306 31.71 9.22 -9.59
CA TYR A 306 31.30 9.53 -10.96
C TYR A 306 31.27 8.25 -11.80
N LYS A 307 30.53 8.29 -12.91
CA LYS A 307 30.40 7.19 -13.86
C LYS A 307 31.58 7.18 -14.84
N ALA A 308 32.37 6.10 -14.84
CA ALA A 308 33.45 5.91 -15.79
C ALA A 308 32.96 5.55 -17.20
N ALA A 309 33.85 5.67 -18.19
CA ALA A 309 33.53 5.36 -19.59
C ALA A 309 33.17 3.87 -19.83
N ASP A 310 33.60 2.97 -18.94
CA ASP A 310 33.22 1.55 -18.96
C ASP A 310 31.99 1.22 -18.10
N GLY A 311 31.34 2.25 -17.54
CA GLY A 311 30.17 2.14 -16.65
C GLY A 311 30.52 1.89 -15.19
N SER A 312 31.80 1.72 -14.83
CA SER A 312 32.19 1.50 -13.43
C SER A 312 32.17 2.78 -12.59
N VAL A 313 32.11 2.60 -11.27
CA VAL A 313 32.21 3.69 -10.29
C VAL A 313 33.68 4.15 -10.15
N THR A 314 33.93 5.45 -10.20
CA THR A 314 35.25 6.03 -9.94
C THR A 314 35.15 7.31 -9.11
N THR A 315 36.24 7.70 -8.44
CA THR A 315 36.36 9.01 -7.76
C THR A 315 37.06 10.06 -8.63
N GLU A 316 37.53 9.67 -9.81
CA GLU A 316 37.99 10.63 -10.82
C GLU A 316 36.77 11.29 -11.46
N ASN A 317 36.72 12.62 -11.46
CA ASN A 317 35.66 13.35 -12.12
C ASN A 317 35.72 13.16 -13.64
N THR A 318 34.83 12.30 -14.14
CA THR A 318 34.70 11.95 -15.56
C THR A 318 33.73 12.86 -16.31
N GLY A 319 33.08 13.78 -15.59
CA GLY A 319 32.04 14.64 -16.14
C GLY A 319 30.67 13.98 -16.29
N GLN A 320 30.42 12.81 -15.66
CA GLN A 320 29.14 12.12 -15.73
C GLN A 320 28.72 11.54 -14.38
N ILE A 321 27.43 11.70 -14.07
CA ILE A 321 26.72 10.96 -13.04
C ILE A 321 25.89 9.84 -13.72
N LEU A 322 25.04 9.14 -12.96
CA LEU A 322 24.12 8.16 -13.54
C LEU A 322 22.74 8.79 -13.75
N ILE A 323 22.23 8.80 -14.99
CA ILE A 323 20.86 9.24 -15.29
C ILE A 323 20.12 8.05 -15.91
N PRO A 324 19.19 7.39 -15.20
CA PRO A 324 18.58 6.14 -15.66
C PRO A 324 18.00 6.21 -17.08
N TYR A 325 17.23 7.24 -17.43
CA TYR A 325 16.73 7.45 -18.79
C TYR A 325 17.81 7.32 -19.88
N ARG A 326 18.99 7.89 -19.63
CA ARG A 326 20.15 7.86 -20.55
C ARG A 326 20.95 6.57 -20.46
N ASP A 327 21.13 6.06 -19.26
CA ASP A 327 22.19 5.10 -18.94
C ASP A 327 21.68 3.68 -18.65
N ILE A 328 20.37 3.50 -18.41
CA ILE A 328 19.74 2.23 -18.03
C ILE A 328 18.46 2.04 -18.87
N ARG A 329 18.52 1.19 -19.91
CA ARG A 329 17.39 0.97 -20.84
C ARG A 329 16.45 -0.19 -20.45
N ALA A 330 16.69 -0.84 -19.31
CA ALA A 330 15.80 -1.85 -18.74
C ALA A 330 16.13 -2.05 -17.25
N GLY A 331 15.14 -2.42 -16.44
CA GLY A 331 15.33 -2.77 -15.03
C GLY A 331 15.44 -1.58 -14.06
N TRP A 332 15.15 -0.36 -14.53
CA TRP A 332 14.99 0.83 -13.69
C TRP A 332 13.88 1.72 -14.27
N ASP A 333 12.65 1.36 -13.94
CA ASP A 333 11.43 1.84 -14.60
C ASP A 333 10.53 2.69 -13.68
N ASP A 334 9.63 3.44 -14.29
CA ASP A 334 8.59 4.24 -13.65
C ASP A 334 7.19 3.66 -13.87
N TRP A 335 7.09 2.35 -14.16
CA TRP A 335 5.85 1.70 -14.52
C TRP A 335 4.79 1.71 -13.41
N PRO A 336 5.06 1.20 -12.18
CA PRO A 336 4.02 1.13 -11.16
C PRO A 336 3.78 2.51 -10.50
N PRO A 337 2.52 2.83 -10.14
CA PRO A 337 2.15 4.11 -9.52
C PRO A 337 2.45 4.17 -8.00
N ILE A 338 3.33 3.30 -7.49
CA ILE A 338 3.49 3.03 -6.04
C ILE A 338 4.67 3.74 -5.38
N PHE A 339 5.57 4.31 -6.18
CA PHE A 339 6.70 5.09 -5.71
C PHE A 339 6.26 6.53 -5.48
N ALA A 340 6.84 7.25 -4.52
CA ALA A 340 6.44 8.62 -4.20
C ALA A 340 6.54 9.57 -5.40
N PRO A 341 7.64 9.62 -6.17
CA PRO A 341 7.73 10.49 -7.36
C PRO A 341 6.68 10.16 -8.42
N GLN A 342 6.53 8.89 -8.76
CA GLN A 342 5.54 8.39 -9.71
C GLN A 342 4.09 8.72 -9.28
N TYR A 343 3.76 8.55 -8.00
CA TYR A 343 2.46 8.93 -7.47
C TYR A 343 2.21 10.44 -7.58
N VAL A 344 3.19 11.26 -7.19
CA VAL A 344 3.08 12.73 -7.20
C VAL A 344 3.01 13.29 -8.62
N ALA A 345 3.61 12.60 -9.61
CA ALA A 345 3.49 12.98 -11.02
C ALA A 345 2.03 12.99 -11.50
N PHE A 346 1.18 12.07 -11.02
CA PHE A 346 -0.25 12.09 -11.32
C PHE A 346 -1.02 13.28 -10.73
N GLN A 347 -0.43 14.00 -9.77
CA GLN A 347 -0.96 15.25 -9.23
C GLN A 347 -0.46 16.47 -10.03
N GLY A 348 0.06 16.27 -11.25
CA GLY A 348 0.47 17.34 -12.15
C GLY A 348 1.87 17.89 -11.87
N ALA A 349 2.73 17.12 -11.20
CA ALA A 349 4.10 17.53 -10.89
C ALA A 349 5.11 16.96 -11.90
N ILE A 350 6.19 17.70 -12.13
CA ILE A 350 7.45 17.14 -12.65
C ILE A 350 8.22 16.55 -11.47
N THR A 351 8.86 15.40 -11.64
CA THR A 351 9.46 14.68 -10.51
C THR A 351 10.84 14.10 -10.82
N ASN A 352 11.72 14.09 -9.82
CA ASN A 352 12.96 13.30 -9.84
C ASN A 352 13.12 12.52 -8.53
N THR A 353 13.54 11.26 -8.65
CA THR A 353 14.20 10.52 -7.57
C THR A 353 15.70 10.82 -7.62
N VAL A 354 16.30 11.05 -6.45
CA VAL A 354 17.74 11.27 -6.31
C VAL A 354 18.31 10.21 -5.37
N GLU A 355 19.22 9.38 -5.84
CA GLU A 355 19.93 8.39 -5.04
C GLU A 355 21.37 8.88 -4.78
N LEU A 356 21.68 9.12 -3.51
CA LEU A 356 22.99 9.63 -3.09
C LEU A 356 24.11 8.58 -3.29
N PRO A 357 25.35 8.99 -3.56
CA PRO A 357 26.41 8.08 -3.97
C PRO A 357 26.90 7.15 -2.86
N LEU A 358 27.20 7.65 -1.66
CA LEU A 358 28.09 6.95 -0.74
C LEU A 358 27.37 6.21 0.40
N GLY A 359 27.32 4.88 0.27
CA GLY A 359 26.65 4.01 1.24
C GLY A 359 27.17 4.00 2.68
N ARG A 360 26.36 3.38 3.53
CA ARG A 360 26.62 3.08 4.96
C ARG A 360 27.81 2.11 5.13
N THR A 361 28.43 2.14 6.31
CA THR A 361 29.41 1.13 6.75
C THR A 361 28.81 0.19 7.80
N ALA A 362 29.48 -0.92 8.10
CA ALA A 362 29.02 -1.90 9.08
C ALA A 362 29.04 -1.37 10.53
N ASN A 363 29.72 -0.24 10.78
CA ASN A 363 29.86 0.40 12.09
C ASN A 363 30.43 -0.51 13.20
N GLU A 364 31.23 -1.53 12.86
CA GLU A 364 31.81 -2.47 13.84
C GLU A 364 33.08 -1.91 14.49
N THR A 365 33.80 -1.03 13.77
CA THR A 365 35.07 -0.44 14.20
C THR A 365 35.03 1.10 14.20
N PRO A 366 35.86 1.77 15.02
CA PRO A 366 35.98 3.23 14.98
C PRO A 366 36.37 3.78 13.59
N GLU A 367 37.17 3.03 12.83
CA GLU A 367 37.55 3.39 11.47
C GLU A 367 36.37 3.34 10.49
N GLU A 368 35.52 2.32 10.58
CA GLU A 368 34.29 2.23 9.76
C GLU A 368 33.28 3.31 10.13
N ILE A 369 33.13 3.64 11.41
CA ILE A 369 32.27 4.76 11.85
C ILE A 369 32.80 6.07 11.28
N ALA A 370 34.10 6.34 11.39
CA ALA A 370 34.70 7.55 10.83
C ALA A 370 34.58 7.63 9.31
N GLN A 371 34.73 6.51 8.59
CA GLN A 371 34.51 6.46 7.15
C GLN A 371 33.04 6.69 6.79
N GLY A 372 32.12 6.08 7.54
CA GLY A 372 30.69 6.34 7.41
C GLY A 372 30.45 7.84 7.53
N GLN A 373 30.82 8.46 8.65
CA GLN A 373 30.65 9.90 8.88
C GLN A 373 31.21 10.76 7.73
N ALA A 374 32.40 10.45 7.22
CA ALA A 374 32.96 11.13 6.07
C ALA A 374 32.11 10.96 4.78
N ASN A 375 31.55 9.77 4.55
CA ASN A 375 30.60 9.55 3.45
C ASN A 375 29.34 10.43 3.60
N ALA A 376 28.82 10.59 4.84
CA ALA A 376 27.63 11.44 5.06
C ALA A 376 27.93 12.90 4.75
N ASP A 377 29.09 13.41 5.20
CA ASP A 377 29.46 14.80 4.95
C ASP A 377 29.51 15.10 3.44
N ILE A 378 30.04 14.16 2.63
CA ILE A 378 30.07 14.27 1.16
C ILE A 378 28.65 14.21 0.58
N ASP A 379 27.84 13.24 0.99
CA ASP A 379 26.48 13.07 0.48
C ASP A 379 25.56 14.25 0.84
N ILE A 380 25.72 14.86 2.02
CA ILE A 380 25.02 16.08 2.43
C ILE A 380 25.42 17.27 1.55
N GLU A 381 26.71 17.40 1.22
CA GLU A 381 27.19 18.45 0.29
C GLU A 381 26.63 18.25 -1.12
N VAL A 382 26.66 17.01 -1.63
CA VAL A 382 26.09 16.65 -2.94
C VAL A 382 24.58 16.92 -2.98
N ALA A 383 23.83 16.50 -1.97
CA ALA A 383 22.39 16.77 -1.86
C ALA A 383 22.10 18.28 -1.84
N GLY A 384 22.92 19.08 -1.16
CA GLY A 384 22.80 20.55 -1.20
C GLY A 384 22.97 21.13 -2.60
N ILE A 385 23.92 20.61 -3.39
CA ILE A 385 24.13 21.01 -4.79
C ILE A 385 22.92 20.60 -5.66
N VAL A 386 22.37 19.40 -5.44
CA VAL A 386 21.15 18.92 -6.12
C VAL A 386 19.99 19.88 -5.87
N MET A 387 19.76 20.28 -4.62
CA MET A 387 18.68 21.22 -4.27
C MET A 387 18.89 22.60 -4.91
N ASP A 388 20.11 23.14 -4.87
CA ASP A 388 20.43 24.41 -5.55
C ASP A 388 20.19 24.34 -7.06
N ALA A 389 20.72 23.30 -7.73
CA ALA A 389 20.56 23.10 -9.17
C ALA A 389 19.08 22.98 -9.58
N SER A 390 18.31 22.25 -8.78
CA SER A 390 16.88 22.05 -9.02
C SER A 390 16.09 23.34 -8.88
N VAL A 391 16.30 24.10 -7.80
CA VAL A 391 15.60 25.37 -7.59
C VAL A 391 15.98 26.41 -8.66
N ASP A 392 17.26 26.49 -9.02
CA ASP A 392 17.71 27.37 -10.11
C ASP A 392 17.03 27.02 -11.44
N TYR A 393 16.91 25.72 -11.75
CA TYR A 393 16.22 25.26 -12.96
C TYR A 393 14.72 25.58 -12.92
N ILE A 394 14.06 25.33 -11.80
CA ILE A 394 12.62 25.58 -11.62
C ILE A 394 12.32 27.07 -11.82
N GLU A 395 13.09 27.95 -11.18
CA GLU A 395 12.90 29.40 -11.30
C GLU A 395 13.14 29.86 -12.75
N ALA A 396 14.16 29.35 -13.42
CA ALA A 396 14.44 29.68 -14.82
C ALA A 396 13.36 29.21 -15.80
N ASN A 397 12.55 28.21 -15.43
CA ASN A 397 11.52 27.59 -16.26
C ASN A 397 10.10 27.70 -15.67
N ARG A 398 9.90 28.59 -14.70
CA ARG A 398 8.67 28.73 -13.90
C ARG A 398 7.39 28.68 -14.75
N ASP A 399 7.33 29.54 -15.78
CA ASP A 399 6.13 29.70 -16.61
C ASP A 399 5.82 28.43 -17.42
N ALA A 400 6.84 27.71 -17.89
CA ALA A 400 6.67 26.45 -18.62
C ALA A 400 6.17 25.34 -17.69
N LEU A 401 6.76 25.22 -16.50
CA LEU A 401 6.37 24.21 -15.51
C LEU A 401 4.91 24.42 -15.04
N LEU A 402 4.53 25.67 -14.75
CA LEU A 402 3.15 25.99 -14.38
C LEU A 402 2.17 25.73 -15.53
N SER A 403 2.53 26.10 -16.76
CA SER A 403 1.70 25.84 -17.94
C SER A 403 1.51 24.34 -18.20
N ASN A 404 2.55 23.52 -17.99
CA ASN A 404 2.47 22.07 -18.12
C ASN A 404 1.50 21.49 -17.10
N GLN A 405 1.57 21.90 -15.83
CA GLN A 405 0.61 21.44 -14.81
C GLN A 405 -0.83 21.79 -15.20
N VAL A 406 -1.09 23.02 -15.65
CA VAL A 406 -2.41 23.43 -16.13
C VAL A 406 -2.88 22.57 -17.30
N GLN A 407 -1.99 22.28 -18.24
CA GLN A 407 -2.31 21.46 -19.40
C GLN A 407 -2.60 20.00 -19.03
N ILE A 408 -1.90 19.42 -18.05
CA ILE A 408 -2.20 18.08 -17.51
C ILE A 408 -3.64 18.03 -16.98
N PHE A 409 -4.02 19.01 -16.15
CA PHE A 409 -5.38 19.10 -15.61
C PHE A 409 -6.42 19.42 -16.69
N GLU A 410 -6.11 20.29 -17.66
CA GLU A 410 -6.99 20.61 -18.78
C GLU A 410 -7.34 19.37 -19.59
N ARG A 411 -6.33 18.56 -19.95
CA ARG A 411 -6.56 17.29 -20.65
C ARG A 411 -7.45 16.37 -19.81
N GLY A 412 -7.33 16.43 -18.48
CA GLY A 412 -8.15 15.73 -17.50
C GLY A 412 -9.61 16.10 -17.60
N VAL A 413 -9.91 17.34 -17.26
CA VAL A 413 -11.26 17.92 -17.18
C VAL A 413 -11.97 17.90 -18.55
N THR A 414 -11.24 18.03 -19.65
CA THR A 414 -11.83 17.99 -21.01
C THR A 414 -11.97 16.58 -21.58
N GLY A 415 -11.40 15.55 -20.93
CA GLY A 415 -11.39 14.19 -21.44
C GLY A 415 -10.55 14.02 -22.71
N ALA A 416 -9.51 14.83 -22.87
CA ALA A 416 -8.64 14.74 -24.04
C ALA A 416 -7.96 13.35 -24.11
N PRO A 417 -7.81 12.78 -25.32
CA PRO A 417 -7.02 11.56 -25.52
C PRO A 417 -5.60 11.70 -24.97
N ALA A 418 -5.00 10.60 -24.54
CA ALA A 418 -3.58 10.56 -24.21
C ALA A 418 -2.73 10.99 -25.42
N VAL A 419 -1.66 11.72 -25.18
CA VAL A 419 -0.73 12.15 -26.24
C VAL A 419 0.37 11.11 -26.37
N GLU A 420 0.35 10.37 -27.48
CA GLU A 420 1.46 9.50 -27.86
C GLU A 420 2.61 10.32 -28.46
N ILE A 421 3.82 10.12 -27.96
CA ILE A 421 5.05 10.64 -28.57
C ILE A 421 5.58 9.58 -29.53
N PRO A 422 5.65 9.84 -30.85
CA PRO A 422 6.17 8.87 -31.80
C PRO A 422 7.63 8.49 -31.51
N ALA A 423 7.99 7.25 -31.80
CA ALA A 423 9.40 6.84 -31.84
C ALA A 423 10.19 7.74 -32.82
N ASP A 424 11.46 8.01 -32.50
CA ASP A 424 12.35 8.87 -33.29
C ASP A 424 11.83 10.32 -33.49
N VAL A 425 11.09 10.87 -32.51
CA VAL A 425 10.58 12.25 -32.56
C VAL A 425 11.72 13.25 -32.79
N ALA A 426 11.57 14.13 -33.78
CA ALA A 426 12.58 15.15 -34.03
C ALA A 426 12.39 16.36 -33.11
N ALA A 427 13.48 16.93 -32.60
CA ALA A 427 13.46 18.17 -31.82
C ALA A 427 12.71 19.33 -32.53
N SER A 428 12.65 19.35 -33.87
CA SER A 428 11.91 20.35 -34.64
C SER A 428 10.39 20.21 -34.60
N ASP A 429 9.90 19.06 -34.16
CA ASP A 429 8.47 18.73 -34.13
C ASP A 429 7.83 19.12 -32.79
N LEU A 430 8.65 19.45 -31.78
CA LEU A 430 8.20 19.90 -30.47
C LEU A 430 7.88 21.41 -30.44
N PRO A 431 7.01 21.86 -29.50
CA PRO A 431 6.76 23.27 -29.30
C PRO A 431 8.05 24.07 -29.03
N ALA A 432 8.07 25.33 -29.49
CA ALA A 432 9.21 26.19 -29.28
C ALA A 432 9.42 26.49 -27.78
N GLY A 433 10.63 26.27 -27.28
CA GLY A 433 10.97 26.48 -25.87
C GLY A 433 10.92 25.21 -25.01
N THR A 434 10.39 24.11 -25.53
CA THR A 434 10.48 22.79 -24.88
C THR A 434 11.92 22.28 -24.90
N PRO A 435 12.47 21.77 -23.78
CA PRO A 435 13.75 21.06 -23.79
C PRO A 435 13.71 19.86 -24.75
N THR A 436 14.81 19.59 -25.45
CA THR A 436 14.83 18.59 -26.56
C THR A 436 15.93 17.55 -26.41
N GLU A 437 16.74 17.62 -25.37
CA GLU A 437 17.89 16.73 -25.13
C GLU A 437 17.46 15.27 -25.00
N TRP A 438 16.25 15.02 -24.50
CA TRP A 438 15.69 13.68 -24.34
C TRP A 438 15.40 12.98 -25.67
N THR A 439 15.08 13.73 -26.73
CA THR A 439 14.67 13.13 -28.02
C THR A 439 15.80 12.36 -28.71
N GLU A 440 17.06 12.53 -28.30
CA GLU A 440 18.21 11.83 -28.89
C GLU A 440 18.11 10.31 -28.72
N ILE A 441 17.46 9.84 -27.65
CA ILE A 441 17.39 8.43 -27.29
C ILE A 441 15.96 7.91 -27.16
N TRP A 442 14.95 8.74 -27.43
CA TRP A 442 13.55 8.33 -27.46
C TRP A 442 13.26 7.43 -28.67
N ASP A 443 13.02 6.15 -28.41
CA ASP A 443 12.83 5.10 -29.42
C ASP A 443 11.54 4.29 -29.18
N GLU A 444 11.34 3.20 -29.93
CA GLU A 444 10.16 2.35 -29.80
C GLU A 444 9.95 1.75 -28.40
N THR A 445 11.01 1.63 -27.61
CA THR A 445 10.94 1.09 -26.25
C THR A 445 10.40 2.09 -25.25
N ASP A 446 10.33 3.39 -25.59
CA ASP A 446 9.79 4.43 -24.71
C ASP A 446 8.31 4.78 -25.01
N VAL A 447 7.73 4.28 -26.12
CA VAL A 447 6.37 4.66 -26.56
C VAL A 447 5.28 3.91 -25.79
N TYR A 448 4.72 4.53 -24.75
CA TYR A 448 3.60 4.00 -23.97
C TYR A 448 2.43 4.98 -23.96
N THR A 449 1.21 4.45 -24.10
CA THR A 449 -0.02 5.24 -24.09
C THR A 449 -1.20 4.37 -23.67
N THR A 450 -2.34 5.00 -23.41
CA THR A 450 -3.57 4.33 -23.00
C THR A 450 -4.79 4.96 -23.67
N GLU A 451 -5.88 4.19 -23.74
CA GLU A 451 -7.19 4.70 -24.10
C GLU A 451 -8.05 4.83 -22.84
N TYR A 452 -8.57 6.03 -22.61
CA TYR A 452 -9.44 6.29 -21.47
C TYR A 452 -10.91 5.96 -21.82
N PRO A 453 -11.64 5.21 -20.96
CA PRO A 453 -13.08 5.06 -21.11
C PRO A 453 -13.79 6.38 -20.80
N ARG A 454 -15.08 6.51 -21.15
CA ARG A 454 -15.84 7.70 -20.74
C ARG A 454 -15.97 7.76 -19.23
N ALA A 455 -16.27 6.61 -18.63
CA ALA A 455 -16.39 6.44 -17.19
C ALA A 455 -16.12 4.98 -16.82
N TYR A 456 -15.83 4.75 -15.54
CA TYR A 456 -16.00 3.44 -14.92
C TYR A 456 -17.30 3.43 -14.12
N VAL A 457 -18.07 2.34 -14.22
CA VAL A 457 -19.30 2.14 -13.45
C VAL A 457 -19.09 1.00 -12.47
N ILE A 458 -19.31 1.29 -11.19
CA ILE A 458 -19.37 0.28 -10.13
C ILE A 458 -20.86 0.01 -9.87
N PRO A 459 -21.41 -1.11 -10.36
CA PRO A 459 -22.83 -1.39 -10.24
C PRO A 459 -23.26 -1.50 -8.78
N ALA A 460 -24.55 -1.26 -8.54
CA ALA A 460 -25.23 -1.55 -7.28
C ALA A 460 -26.25 -2.70 -7.44
N GLY A 461 -26.64 -3.31 -6.32
CA GLY A 461 -27.60 -4.41 -6.28
C GLY A 461 -27.07 -5.70 -6.90
N ASP A 462 -27.96 -6.53 -7.45
CA ASP A 462 -27.64 -7.89 -7.93
C ASP A 462 -26.58 -7.96 -9.06
N ALA A 463 -26.28 -6.82 -9.70
CA ALA A 463 -25.23 -6.73 -10.73
C ALA A 463 -23.82 -6.54 -10.16
N GLN A 464 -23.69 -6.46 -8.84
CA GLN A 464 -22.43 -6.30 -8.13
C GLN A 464 -22.14 -7.56 -7.31
N ARG A 465 -20.93 -8.10 -7.47
CA ARG A 465 -20.42 -9.24 -6.70
C ARG A 465 -20.50 -8.95 -5.22
N SER A 466 -19.99 -7.80 -4.74
CA SER A 466 -19.88 -7.49 -3.32
C SER A 466 -20.13 -6.00 -3.07
N SER A 467 -21.19 -5.66 -2.34
CA SER A 467 -21.54 -4.26 -2.02
C SER A 467 -20.52 -3.61 -1.08
N SER A 468 -20.04 -4.34 -0.08
CA SER A 468 -19.05 -3.88 0.89
C SER A 468 -17.66 -3.67 0.26
N ASP A 469 -17.24 -4.55 -0.65
CA ASP A 469 -15.99 -4.37 -1.40
C ASP A 469 -16.11 -3.20 -2.38
N ALA A 470 -17.27 -3.02 -3.04
CA ALA A 470 -17.53 -1.86 -3.89
C ALA A 470 -17.47 -0.55 -3.11
N GLU A 471 -18.09 -0.49 -1.92
CA GLU A 471 -18.00 0.63 -1.00
C GLU A 471 -16.57 0.90 -0.53
N THR A 472 -15.82 -0.16 -0.24
CA THR A 472 -14.40 -0.08 0.14
C THR A 472 -13.54 0.45 -1.01
N LEU A 473 -13.76 -0.01 -2.24
CA LEU A 473 -13.09 0.49 -3.44
C LEU A 473 -13.39 1.98 -3.66
N VAL A 474 -14.66 2.40 -3.52
CA VAL A 474 -15.02 3.84 -3.61
C VAL A 474 -14.30 4.66 -2.54
N ALA A 475 -14.25 4.18 -1.30
CA ALA A 475 -13.50 4.86 -0.24
C ALA A 475 -12.00 4.99 -0.58
N GLN A 476 -11.41 3.97 -1.20
CA GLN A 476 -10.03 4.00 -1.67
C GLN A 476 -9.82 5.06 -2.77
N LEU A 477 -10.69 5.10 -3.77
CA LEU A 477 -10.65 6.08 -4.85
C LEU A 477 -10.73 7.51 -4.30
N LEU A 478 -11.67 7.77 -3.38
CA LEU A 478 -11.81 9.07 -2.72
C LEU A 478 -10.56 9.45 -1.93
N ALA A 479 -9.90 8.48 -1.28
CA ALA A 479 -8.66 8.71 -0.55
C ALA A 479 -7.49 9.13 -1.46
N HIS A 480 -7.53 8.79 -2.74
CA HIS A 480 -6.58 9.24 -3.78
C HIS A 480 -7.00 10.54 -4.47
N GLY A 481 -8.12 11.15 -4.06
CA GLY A 481 -8.67 12.35 -4.68
C GLY A 481 -9.33 12.08 -6.04
N VAL A 482 -9.66 10.83 -6.34
CA VAL A 482 -10.48 10.48 -7.51
C VAL A 482 -11.93 10.87 -7.21
N GLU A 483 -12.53 11.63 -8.11
CA GLU A 483 -13.92 12.07 -8.02
C GLU A 483 -14.85 10.89 -8.38
N VAL A 484 -15.82 10.65 -7.51
CA VAL A 484 -16.83 9.59 -7.66
C VAL A 484 -18.21 10.17 -7.43
N ASP A 485 -19.12 9.89 -8.35
CA ASP A 485 -20.53 10.24 -8.26
C ASP A 485 -21.39 8.99 -8.02
N ARG A 486 -22.62 9.20 -7.53
CA ARG A 486 -23.65 8.17 -7.37
C ARG A 486 -24.86 8.50 -8.21
N THR A 487 -25.41 7.49 -8.89
CA THR A 487 -26.66 7.65 -9.65
C THR A 487 -27.86 7.71 -8.71
N THR A 488 -28.75 8.68 -8.88
CA THR A 488 -30.01 8.75 -8.11
C THR A 488 -31.15 7.98 -8.80
N THR A 489 -30.97 7.66 -10.08
CA THR A 489 -31.90 6.88 -10.91
C THR A 489 -31.12 5.87 -11.75
N ALA A 490 -31.81 4.90 -12.37
CA ALA A 490 -31.15 3.93 -13.23
C ALA A 490 -30.47 4.62 -14.43
N MET A 491 -29.24 4.22 -14.75
CA MET A 491 -28.44 4.77 -15.84
C MET A 491 -28.24 3.71 -16.93
N THR A 492 -28.36 4.09 -18.20
CA THR A 492 -27.95 3.21 -19.31
C THR A 492 -26.66 3.72 -19.95
N ALA A 493 -25.62 2.91 -19.92
CA ALA A 493 -24.31 3.18 -20.53
C ALA A 493 -23.78 1.91 -21.20
N GLY A 494 -23.13 2.04 -22.37
CA GLY A 494 -22.58 0.87 -23.08
C GLY A 494 -23.60 -0.21 -23.48
N GLY A 495 -24.91 0.12 -23.51
CA GLY A 495 -25.98 -0.86 -23.76
C GLY A 495 -26.44 -1.64 -22.51
N THR A 496 -25.81 -1.42 -21.35
CA THR A 496 -26.17 -2.01 -20.06
C THR A 496 -26.96 -1.00 -19.23
N THR A 497 -27.97 -1.47 -18.49
CA THR A 497 -28.71 -0.62 -17.54
C THR A 497 -28.25 -0.94 -16.12
N TYR A 498 -27.72 0.08 -15.46
CA TYR A 498 -27.25 0.06 -14.09
C TYR A 498 -28.34 0.60 -13.17
N ALA A 499 -28.51 -0.02 -11.99
CA ALA A 499 -29.50 0.39 -11.02
C ALA A 499 -29.22 1.81 -10.48
N ALA A 500 -30.23 2.41 -9.84
CA ALA A 500 -30.00 3.58 -9.00
C ALA A 500 -29.08 3.18 -7.84
N GLY A 501 -28.19 4.07 -7.44
CA GLY A 501 -27.22 3.85 -6.38
C GLY A 501 -25.87 3.31 -6.85
N SER A 502 -25.71 3.01 -8.14
CA SER A 502 -24.41 2.68 -8.75
C SER A 502 -23.46 3.87 -8.68
N TYR A 503 -22.17 3.60 -8.53
CA TYR A 503 -21.15 4.64 -8.57
C TYR A 503 -20.60 4.84 -9.98
N VAL A 504 -20.16 6.06 -10.26
CA VAL A 504 -19.65 6.51 -11.54
C VAL A 504 -18.36 7.26 -11.29
N VAL A 505 -17.27 6.77 -11.86
CA VAL A 505 -15.98 7.48 -11.93
C VAL A 505 -15.92 8.13 -13.30
N ASP A 506 -16.26 9.41 -13.38
CA ASP A 506 -16.19 10.19 -14.62
C ASP A 506 -14.73 10.47 -14.99
N MET A 507 -14.26 10.04 -16.16
CA MET A 507 -12.86 10.26 -16.57
C MET A 507 -12.57 11.71 -17.02
N HIS A 508 -13.56 12.60 -17.05
CA HIS A 508 -13.43 14.04 -17.25
C HIS A 508 -13.14 14.73 -15.91
N GLN A 509 -12.00 14.38 -15.31
CA GLN A 509 -11.57 14.92 -14.02
C GLN A 509 -10.05 15.19 -14.01
N PRO A 510 -9.54 16.09 -13.14
CA PRO A 510 -8.13 16.51 -13.16
C PRO A 510 -7.13 15.38 -12.96
N VAL A 511 -7.47 14.35 -12.18
CA VAL A 511 -6.59 13.21 -11.85
C VAL A 511 -6.91 11.94 -12.65
N ARG A 512 -7.43 12.08 -13.88
CA ARG A 512 -7.86 10.94 -14.71
C ARG A 512 -6.79 9.87 -14.93
N GLY A 513 -5.51 10.25 -15.03
CA GLY A 513 -4.40 9.30 -15.18
C GLY A 513 -4.27 8.37 -13.96
N LEU A 514 -4.42 8.93 -12.75
CA LEU A 514 -4.45 8.13 -11.52
C LEU A 514 -5.70 7.26 -11.44
N ALA A 515 -6.88 7.80 -11.77
CA ALA A 515 -8.11 7.01 -11.79
C ALA A 515 -7.99 5.80 -12.74
N ASN A 516 -7.43 6.01 -13.93
CA ASN A 516 -7.28 4.96 -14.94
C ASN A 516 -6.23 3.92 -14.56
N VAL A 517 -5.04 4.32 -14.08
CA VAL A 517 -4.01 3.35 -13.65
C VAL A 517 -4.48 2.47 -12.48
N LEU A 518 -5.46 2.94 -11.70
CA LEU A 518 -6.09 2.17 -10.63
C LEU A 518 -7.20 1.23 -11.12
N LEU A 519 -7.94 1.58 -12.18
CA LEU A 519 -9.17 0.87 -12.57
C LEU A 519 -9.09 0.14 -13.91
N ALA A 520 -8.09 0.43 -14.75
CA ALA A 520 -7.83 -0.32 -15.95
C ALA A 520 -7.30 -1.72 -15.60
N ASP A 521 -7.46 -2.66 -16.53
CA ASP A 521 -6.95 -4.03 -16.37
C ASP A 521 -5.41 -4.06 -16.35
N GLY A 522 -4.78 -3.06 -16.99
CA GLY A 522 -3.34 -2.99 -17.25
C GLY A 522 -2.95 -3.65 -18.57
N THR A 523 -1.65 -3.77 -18.81
CA THR A 523 -1.08 -4.31 -20.06
C THR A 523 -0.07 -5.42 -19.77
N ASP A 524 -0.06 -6.46 -20.61
CA ASP A 524 1.05 -7.43 -20.67
C ASP A 524 2.26 -6.82 -21.38
N ILE A 525 3.31 -6.52 -20.62
CA ILE A 525 4.56 -5.94 -21.11
C ILE A 525 5.70 -6.96 -21.22
N SER A 526 5.40 -8.26 -21.10
CA SER A 526 6.40 -9.33 -21.11
C SER A 526 7.30 -9.33 -22.35
N ASP A 527 6.74 -8.98 -23.52
CA ASP A 527 7.47 -8.95 -24.79
C ASP A 527 8.07 -7.56 -25.11
N ARG A 528 7.75 -6.55 -24.30
CA ARG A 528 8.23 -5.17 -24.49
C ARG A 528 9.60 -4.95 -23.86
N VAL A 529 9.83 -5.52 -22.68
CA VAL A 529 11.04 -5.30 -21.90
C VAL A 529 11.57 -6.60 -21.28
N PRO A 530 12.89 -6.77 -21.17
CA PRO A 530 13.48 -8.02 -20.68
C PRO A 530 13.35 -8.20 -19.17
N GLU A 531 13.22 -7.12 -18.42
CA GLU A 531 13.18 -7.11 -16.96
C GLU A 531 12.45 -5.87 -16.43
N MET A 532 11.91 -6.02 -15.23
CA MET A 532 11.24 -4.97 -14.45
C MET A 532 12.02 -4.71 -13.17
N TYR A 533 11.95 -3.48 -12.69
CA TYR A 533 12.49 -3.06 -11.40
C TYR A 533 11.61 -3.54 -10.25
N ASP A 534 10.28 -3.40 -10.36
CA ASP A 534 9.32 -3.86 -9.34
C ASP A 534 8.04 -4.44 -10.01
N VAL A 535 6.92 -4.47 -9.28
CA VAL A 535 5.66 -4.99 -9.78
C VAL A 535 5.15 -4.22 -10.99
N SER A 536 4.49 -4.95 -11.88
CA SER A 536 4.17 -4.51 -13.24
C SER A 536 2.68 -4.56 -13.57
N ALA A 537 1.84 -4.98 -12.62
CA ALA A 537 0.41 -4.91 -12.76
C ALA A 537 -0.21 -4.25 -11.55
N TRP A 538 -1.18 -3.38 -11.81
CA TRP A 538 -1.95 -2.69 -10.79
C TRP A 538 -3.37 -2.54 -11.32
N SER A 539 -4.34 -3.17 -10.66
CA SER A 539 -5.74 -3.06 -11.04
C SER A 539 -6.64 -3.34 -9.85
N LEU A 540 -7.20 -2.27 -9.28
CA LEU A 540 -8.15 -2.39 -8.18
C LEU A 540 -9.47 -2.99 -8.68
N SER A 541 -9.87 -2.73 -9.93
CA SER A 541 -11.06 -3.34 -10.54
C SER A 541 -10.99 -4.86 -10.57
N LEU A 542 -9.82 -5.43 -10.84
CA LEU A 542 -9.63 -6.89 -10.93
C LEU A 542 -9.27 -7.55 -9.59
N LEU A 543 -8.80 -6.79 -8.59
CA LEU A 543 -8.17 -7.36 -7.39
C LEU A 543 -8.78 -6.92 -6.06
N TRP A 544 -9.75 -6.00 -6.06
CA TRP A 544 -10.40 -5.52 -4.82
C TRP A 544 -11.78 -6.13 -4.56
N GLY A 545 -12.20 -7.10 -5.38
CA GLY A 545 -13.41 -7.89 -5.15
C GLY A 545 -14.72 -7.20 -5.55
N ALA A 546 -14.66 -5.99 -6.11
CA ALA A 546 -15.81 -5.28 -6.65
C ALA A 546 -15.86 -5.41 -8.18
N ASP A 547 -17.05 -5.57 -8.75
CA ASP A 547 -17.24 -5.45 -10.19
C ASP A 547 -17.08 -3.98 -10.60
N VAL A 548 -16.27 -3.74 -11.63
CA VAL A 548 -16.06 -2.40 -12.20
C VAL A 548 -16.10 -2.53 -13.72
N ILE A 549 -16.90 -1.68 -14.37
CA ILE A 549 -17.18 -1.82 -15.80
C ILE A 549 -16.81 -0.53 -16.53
N PRO A 550 -15.79 -0.52 -17.42
CA PRO A 550 -15.51 0.63 -18.26
C PRO A 550 -16.64 0.82 -19.29
N VAL A 551 -17.02 2.08 -19.55
CA VAL A 551 -18.06 2.41 -20.53
C VAL A 551 -17.61 3.50 -21.49
N GLY A 552 -17.79 3.26 -22.80
CA GLY A 552 -17.51 4.22 -23.86
C GLY A 552 -16.04 4.64 -23.95
N SER A 553 -15.79 5.74 -24.66
CA SER A 553 -14.51 6.45 -24.74
C SER A 553 -14.66 7.86 -24.17
N THR A 554 -13.59 8.50 -23.67
CA THR A 554 -13.66 9.90 -23.18
C THR A 554 -14.23 10.89 -24.20
N LEU A 555 -14.24 10.57 -25.50
CA LEU A 555 -14.84 11.39 -26.55
C LEU A 555 -16.36 11.26 -26.64
N ASP A 556 -16.95 10.25 -26.02
CA ASP A 556 -18.40 10.05 -25.98
C ASP A 556 -19.06 11.01 -24.99
N PRO A 557 -20.31 11.45 -25.23
CA PRO A 557 -21.04 12.21 -24.24
C PRO A 557 -21.40 11.31 -23.04
N MET A 558 -21.32 11.88 -21.83
CA MET A 558 -21.81 11.20 -20.63
C MET A 558 -23.32 10.92 -20.77
N PRO A 559 -23.82 9.73 -20.36
CA PRO A 559 -25.26 9.48 -20.29
C PRO A 559 -25.96 10.55 -19.47
N ALA A 560 -27.13 11.01 -19.94
CA ALA A 560 -27.93 11.99 -19.22
C ALA A 560 -28.57 11.35 -17.98
N VAL A 561 -27.91 11.46 -16.84
CA VAL A 561 -28.36 10.98 -15.54
C VAL A 561 -28.06 12.04 -14.47
N GLU A 562 -28.89 12.10 -13.44
CA GLU A 562 -28.62 12.91 -12.25
C GLU A 562 -27.61 12.18 -11.37
N LEU A 563 -26.50 12.87 -11.10
CA LEU A 563 -25.36 12.40 -10.33
C LEU A 563 -25.25 13.19 -9.03
N GLU A 564 -24.99 12.48 -7.93
CA GLU A 564 -24.71 13.06 -6.63
C GLU A 564 -23.25 12.77 -6.25
N PRO A 565 -22.42 13.80 -5.98
CA PRO A 565 -21.04 13.60 -5.57
C PRO A 565 -20.93 12.81 -4.26
N VAL A 566 -20.03 11.82 -4.25
CA VAL A 566 -19.70 11.04 -3.06
C VAL A 566 -18.50 11.66 -2.38
N THR A 567 -18.67 12.10 -1.14
CA THR A 567 -17.57 12.68 -0.34
C THR A 567 -17.07 11.76 0.77
N ALA A 568 -17.86 10.74 1.11
CA ALA A 568 -17.52 9.70 2.07
C ALA A 568 -18.46 8.50 1.85
N VAL A 569 -17.99 7.32 2.24
CA VAL A 569 -18.79 6.09 2.22
C VAL A 569 -19.11 5.70 3.66
N ALA A 570 -20.36 5.35 3.92
CA ALA A 570 -20.81 4.81 5.20
C ALA A 570 -21.34 3.39 4.99
N PRO A 571 -21.14 2.47 5.95
CA PRO A 571 -21.67 1.12 5.86
C PRO A 571 -23.19 1.12 5.61
N SER A 572 -23.65 0.36 4.62
CA SER A 572 -25.06 0.36 4.19
C SER A 572 -25.91 -0.83 4.65
N GLY A 573 -25.35 -1.69 5.51
CA GLY A 573 -25.95 -2.97 5.92
C GLY A 573 -27.34 -2.90 6.54
N SER A 574 -28.09 -3.99 6.40
CA SER A 574 -29.50 -4.07 6.80
C SER A 574 -29.85 -5.34 7.59
N VAL A 575 -30.89 -5.26 8.42
CA VAL A 575 -31.43 -6.41 9.17
C VAL A 575 -32.95 -6.43 9.06
N PRO A 576 -33.57 -7.53 8.59
CA PRO A 576 -35.01 -7.63 8.49
C PRO A 576 -35.67 -7.67 9.87
N ALA A 577 -36.85 -7.06 9.96
CA ALA A 577 -37.66 -7.11 11.17
C ALA A 577 -38.34 -8.48 11.30
N ASP A 578 -38.55 -8.92 12.56
CA ASP A 578 -39.40 -10.06 12.91
C ASP A 578 -39.01 -11.42 12.30
N ALA A 579 -37.73 -11.65 11.98
CA ALA A 579 -37.20 -12.94 11.58
C ALA A 579 -36.82 -13.79 12.81
N GLY A 580 -37.06 -15.11 12.77
CA GLY A 580 -36.60 -16.05 13.81
C GLY A 580 -35.15 -16.52 13.60
N TYR A 581 -34.68 -16.47 12.36
CA TYR A 581 -33.33 -16.77 11.92
C TYR A 581 -32.93 -15.78 10.84
N LEU A 582 -31.65 -15.43 10.81
CA LEU A 582 -31.05 -14.52 9.83
C LEU A 582 -29.99 -15.26 9.03
N ALA A 583 -29.75 -14.81 7.81
CA ALA A 583 -28.70 -15.30 6.93
C ALA A 583 -28.02 -14.16 6.19
N PHE A 584 -26.74 -14.29 5.86
CA PHE A 584 -26.00 -13.33 5.04
C PHE A 584 -24.95 -14.06 4.18
N GLU A 585 -24.53 -13.41 3.10
CA GLU A 585 -23.55 -13.95 2.16
C GLU A 585 -22.17 -13.32 2.42
N PRO A 586 -21.15 -14.10 2.85
CA PRO A 586 -19.82 -13.57 3.19
C PRO A 586 -18.96 -13.35 1.94
N ARG A 587 -19.36 -12.38 1.11
CA ARG A 587 -18.76 -12.15 -0.21
C ARG A 587 -17.42 -11.42 -0.16
N GLY A 588 -17.29 -10.43 0.73
CA GLY A 588 -16.16 -9.54 0.86
C GLY A 588 -15.42 -9.68 2.18
N VAL A 589 -14.47 -8.77 2.40
CA VAL A 589 -13.56 -8.81 3.55
C VAL A 589 -14.27 -8.40 4.85
N LEU A 590 -15.16 -7.42 4.78
CA LEU A 590 -15.89 -6.91 5.95
C LEU A 590 -16.88 -7.92 6.52
N GLU A 591 -17.48 -8.76 5.67
CA GLU A 591 -18.35 -9.84 6.12
C GLU A 591 -17.58 -10.88 6.94
N TYR A 592 -16.33 -11.21 6.58
CA TYR A 592 -15.52 -12.13 7.39
C TYR A 592 -15.06 -11.49 8.71
N GLN A 593 -14.86 -10.17 8.72
CA GLN A 593 -14.65 -9.45 9.97
C GLN A 593 -15.89 -9.52 10.87
N ALA A 594 -17.09 -9.42 10.28
CA ALA A 594 -18.35 -9.61 10.98
C ALA A 594 -18.53 -11.06 11.49
N VAL A 595 -18.16 -12.08 10.70
CA VAL A 595 -18.16 -13.50 11.12
C VAL A 595 -17.34 -13.66 12.40
N ASN A 596 -16.09 -13.17 12.42
CA ASN A 596 -15.23 -13.24 13.59
C ASN A 596 -15.81 -12.45 14.78
N ALA A 597 -16.38 -11.26 14.55
CA ALA A 597 -17.01 -10.47 15.61
C ALA A 597 -18.24 -11.16 16.23
N LEU A 598 -19.09 -11.79 15.40
CA LEU A 598 -20.27 -12.55 15.83
C LEU A 598 -19.87 -13.79 16.66
N LEU A 599 -18.89 -14.57 16.17
CA LEU A 599 -18.36 -15.72 16.90
C LEU A 599 -17.71 -15.30 18.23
N GLY A 600 -16.96 -14.19 18.23
CA GLY A 600 -16.38 -13.61 19.44
C GLY A 600 -17.42 -13.14 20.46
N ALA A 601 -18.62 -12.75 20.01
CA ALA A 601 -19.76 -12.43 20.86
C ALA A 601 -20.52 -13.68 21.36
N GLY A 602 -20.10 -14.89 20.96
CA GLY A 602 -20.74 -16.15 21.31
C GLY A 602 -21.99 -16.48 20.50
N VAL A 603 -22.18 -15.82 19.34
CA VAL A 603 -23.27 -16.15 18.41
C VAL A 603 -22.86 -17.37 17.60
N ALA A 604 -23.65 -18.44 17.68
CA ALA A 604 -23.47 -19.62 16.83
C ALA A 604 -23.80 -19.28 15.37
N LEU A 605 -22.91 -19.70 14.46
CA LEU A 605 -23.02 -19.50 13.02
C LEU A 605 -22.95 -20.85 12.30
N GLU A 606 -23.71 -20.99 11.23
CA GLU A 606 -23.73 -22.20 10.39
C GLU A 606 -23.66 -21.82 8.92
N GLN A 607 -22.67 -22.35 8.21
CA GLN A 607 -22.45 -22.10 6.78
C GLN A 607 -23.05 -23.24 5.95
N PHE A 608 -23.88 -22.90 4.96
CA PHE A 608 -24.46 -23.86 4.02
C PHE A 608 -23.54 -24.10 2.82
N ALA A 609 -23.86 -25.13 2.03
CA ALA A 609 -23.13 -25.49 0.81
C ALA A 609 -23.20 -24.45 -0.33
N ASP A 610 -24.03 -23.40 -0.20
CA ASP A 610 -24.05 -22.25 -1.11
C ASP A 610 -23.24 -21.06 -0.56
N GLY A 611 -22.48 -21.27 0.50
CA GLY A 611 -21.67 -20.27 1.18
C GLY A 611 -22.44 -19.32 2.11
N THR A 612 -23.77 -19.37 2.14
CA THR A 612 -24.57 -18.50 3.01
C THR A 612 -24.34 -18.87 4.49
N ILE A 613 -24.16 -17.88 5.36
CA ILE A 613 -24.02 -18.08 6.81
C ILE A 613 -25.31 -17.69 7.52
N ALA A 614 -25.83 -18.58 8.36
CA ALA A 614 -27.02 -18.36 9.17
C ALA A 614 -26.72 -18.24 10.67
N LEU A 615 -27.60 -17.52 11.36
CA LEU A 615 -27.63 -17.40 12.81
C LEU A 615 -29.07 -17.39 13.34
N ARG A 616 -29.22 -17.69 14.63
CA ARG A 616 -30.50 -17.50 15.32
C ARG A 616 -30.73 -16.02 15.64
N ALA A 617 -31.95 -15.55 15.39
CA ALA A 617 -32.36 -14.16 15.64
C ALA A 617 -33.08 -14.01 16.99
N ASP A 618 -32.53 -14.62 18.05
CA ASP A 618 -33.00 -14.34 19.41
C ASP A 618 -32.59 -12.92 19.85
N ALA A 619 -32.84 -12.56 21.12
CA ALA A 619 -32.55 -11.20 21.59
C ALA A 619 -31.08 -10.81 21.41
N ASP A 620 -30.15 -11.75 21.64
CA ASP A 620 -28.71 -11.50 21.59
C ASP A 620 -28.22 -11.57 20.13
N GLY A 621 -28.65 -12.57 19.36
CA GLY A 621 -28.32 -12.72 17.95
C GLY A 621 -28.86 -11.57 17.09
N LEU A 622 -30.08 -11.08 17.34
CA LEU A 622 -30.62 -9.91 16.64
C LEU A 622 -29.88 -8.62 17.02
N ALA A 623 -29.45 -8.48 18.28
CA ALA A 623 -28.65 -7.32 18.69
C ALA A 623 -27.26 -7.35 18.04
N ALA A 624 -26.62 -8.51 18.00
CA ALA A 624 -25.33 -8.72 17.35
C ALA A 624 -25.41 -8.51 15.83
N ALA A 625 -26.44 -9.04 15.15
CA ALA A 625 -26.65 -8.79 13.72
C ALA A 625 -26.83 -7.31 13.41
N LYS A 626 -27.57 -6.56 14.24
CA LYS A 626 -27.70 -5.10 14.09
C LYS A 626 -26.39 -4.35 14.30
N ALA A 627 -25.57 -4.78 15.25
CA ALA A 627 -24.24 -4.22 15.44
C ALA A 627 -23.33 -4.53 14.24
N ALA A 628 -23.37 -5.77 13.72
CA ALA A 628 -22.60 -6.17 12.56
C ALA A 628 -23.02 -5.41 11.29
N ALA A 629 -24.33 -5.27 11.04
CA ALA A 629 -24.85 -4.51 9.91
C ALA A 629 -24.42 -3.03 9.97
N ALA A 630 -24.46 -2.42 11.16
CA ALA A 630 -24.09 -1.02 11.34
C ALA A 630 -22.58 -0.77 11.21
N GLU A 631 -21.75 -1.69 11.69
CA GLU A 631 -20.29 -1.52 11.75
C GLU A 631 -19.59 -1.98 10.45
N PHE A 632 -20.00 -3.14 9.94
CA PHE A 632 -19.35 -3.80 8.80
C PHE A 632 -20.12 -3.67 7.49
N GLY A 633 -21.37 -3.18 7.53
CA GLY A 633 -22.18 -3.02 6.32
C GLY A 633 -22.84 -4.32 5.82
N VAL A 634 -22.94 -5.35 6.68
CA VAL A 634 -23.51 -6.65 6.29
C VAL A 634 -25.02 -6.56 6.07
N ASP A 635 -25.47 -7.07 4.92
CA ASP A 635 -26.88 -7.25 4.60
C ASP A 635 -27.40 -8.62 5.03
N PHE A 636 -28.24 -8.64 6.06
CA PHE A 636 -28.93 -9.83 6.50
C PHE A 636 -30.27 -10.02 5.78
N THR A 637 -30.64 -11.26 5.55
CA THR A 637 -31.93 -11.71 5.04
C THR A 637 -32.59 -12.65 6.05
N ALA A 638 -33.90 -12.83 5.94
CA ALA A 638 -34.63 -13.76 6.80
C ALA A 638 -34.47 -15.19 6.28
N THR A 639 -34.13 -16.13 7.16
CA THR A 639 -34.13 -17.58 6.86
C THR A 639 -35.05 -18.33 7.82
N THR A 640 -35.12 -19.65 7.69
CA THR A 640 -36.07 -20.51 8.41
C THR A 640 -35.37 -21.57 9.24
N ALA A 641 -36.03 -22.04 10.30
CA ALA A 641 -35.55 -23.17 11.09
C ALA A 641 -35.47 -24.44 10.24
N GLU A 642 -36.43 -24.61 9.32
CA GLU A 642 -36.49 -25.74 8.39
C GLU A 642 -35.24 -25.80 7.50
N ARG A 643 -34.73 -24.65 7.03
CA ARG A 643 -33.49 -24.62 6.25
C ARG A 643 -32.30 -25.14 7.05
N ILE A 644 -32.17 -24.68 8.30
CA ILE A 644 -31.10 -25.10 9.21
C ILE A 644 -31.22 -26.59 9.58
N GLU A 645 -32.44 -27.14 9.64
CA GLU A 645 -32.66 -28.56 9.93
C GLU A 645 -32.45 -29.48 8.72
N ASP A 646 -32.88 -29.03 7.53
CA ASP A 646 -32.98 -29.88 6.32
C ASP A 646 -31.76 -29.78 5.38
N GLU A 647 -31.03 -28.66 5.36
CA GLU A 647 -29.83 -28.48 4.53
C GLU A 647 -28.57 -28.87 5.31
N ASP A 648 -27.61 -29.50 4.63
CA ASP A 648 -26.31 -29.79 5.23
C ASP A 648 -25.56 -28.46 5.46
N GLY A 649 -25.29 -28.15 6.72
CA GLY A 649 -24.55 -26.96 7.16
C GLY A 649 -23.36 -27.32 8.05
N THR A 650 -22.30 -26.52 7.96
CA THR A 650 -21.10 -26.63 8.80
C THR A 650 -21.15 -25.56 9.88
N ALA A 651 -21.14 -25.97 11.15
CA ALA A 651 -21.06 -25.02 12.25
C ALA A 651 -19.67 -24.36 12.28
N LEU A 652 -19.63 -23.02 12.26
CA LEU A 652 -18.37 -22.28 12.30
C LEU A 652 -17.88 -22.08 13.73
N SER A 653 -16.57 -22.20 13.93
CA SER A 653 -15.91 -21.95 15.21
C SER A 653 -15.10 -20.65 15.18
N ALA A 654 -14.85 -20.07 16.36
CA ALA A 654 -13.88 -18.98 16.48
C ALA A 654 -12.46 -19.55 16.29
N VAL A 655 -11.84 -19.24 15.15
CA VAL A 655 -10.55 -19.83 14.75
C VAL A 655 -9.38 -19.10 15.39
N ARG A 656 -8.51 -19.82 16.09
CA ARG A 656 -7.24 -19.29 16.62
C ARG A 656 -6.12 -19.60 15.64
N VAL A 657 -5.55 -18.56 15.06
CA VAL A 657 -4.51 -18.68 14.03
C VAL A 657 -3.14 -18.48 14.65
N ALA A 658 -2.24 -19.45 14.52
CA ALA A 658 -0.81 -19.21 14.61
C ALA A 658 -0.26 -18.98 13.21
N TYR A 659 0.72 -18.09 13.01
CA TYR A 659 1.26 -17.84 11.67
C TYR A 659 2.78 -17.67 11.65
N SER A 660 3.42 -18.31 10.67
CA SER A 660 4.81 -18.02 10.28
C SER A 660 4.73 -17.18 9.00
N GLY A 661 4.94 -15.86 9.10
CA GLY A 661 4.68 -14.93 7.99
C GLY A 661 5.40 -13.59 8.10
N SER A 662 5.03 -12.66 7.22
CA SER A 662 5.48 -11.26 7.21
C SER A 662 4.44 -10.34 7.87
N HIS A 663 4.72 -9.04 7.87
CA HIS A 663 3.74 -8.01 8.25
C HIS A 663 2.50 -8.00 7.34
N GLU A 664 2.60 -8.51 6.11
CA GLU A 664 1.45 -8.64 5.20
C GLU A 664 0.45 -9.70 5.68
N ASP A 665 0.96 -10.85 6.14
CA ASP A 665 0.10 -11.89 6.72
C ASP A 665 -0.58 -11.38 8.01
N ARG A 666 0.17 -10.66 8.86
CA ARG A 666 -0.36 -10.02 10.07
C ARG A 666 -1.51 -9.07 9.73
N ASP A 667 -1.30 -8.18 8.77
CA ASP A 667 -2.26 -7.13 8.43
C ASP A 667 -3.50 -7.70 7.73
N ALA A 668 -3.33 -8.69 6.85
CA ALA A 668 -4.46 -9.40 6.24
C ALA A 668 -5.29 -10.15 7.30
N LEU A 669 -4.64 -10.87 8.23
CA LEU A 669 -5.33 -11.54 9.34
C LEU A 669 -6.09 -10.55 10.24
N ALA A 670 -5.48 -9.41 10.57
CA ALA A 670 -6.13 -8.36 11.35
C ALA A 670 -7.36 -7.77 10.61
N LYS A 671 -7.22 -7.49 9.30
CA LYS A 671 -8.31 -6.98 8.45
C LYS A 671 -9.45 -7.99 8.25
N LEU A 672 -9.17 -9.28 8.43
CA LEU A 672 -10.17 -10.36 8.45
C LEU A 672 -10.80 -10.60 9.83
N GLY A 673 -10.34 -9.90 10.88
CA GLY A 673 -10.87 -10.04 12.24
C GLY A 673 -10.18 -11.11 13.09
N PHE A 674 -9.09 -11.72 12.62
CA PHE A 674 -8.25 -12.63 13.41
C PHE A 674 -7.25 -11.83 14.28
N ALA A 675 -7.77 -10.92 15.10
CA ALA A 675 -6.98 -9.95 15.85
C ALA A 675 -6.00 -10.59 16.86
N ASP A 676 -6.30 -11.81 17.33
CA ASP A 676 -5.48 -12.57 18.28
C ASP A 676 -4.49 -13.54 17.60
N ALA A 677 -4.23 -13.37 16.29
CA ALA A 677 -3.29 -14.24 15.57
C ALA A 677 -1.87 -14.17 16.17
N VAL A 678 -1.26 -15.33 16.40
CA VAL A 678 0.04 -15.44 17.09
C VAL A 678 1.16 -15.71 16.09
N ALA A 679 2.10 -14.77 15.99
CA ALA A 679 3.31 -14.96 15.18
C ALA A 679 4.20 -16.05 15.77
N VAL A 680 4.68 -16.98 14.93
CA VAL A 680 5.61 -18.04 15.31
C VAL A 680 6.81 -18.09 14.38
N THR A 681 7.96 -18.47 14.92
CA THR A 681 9.19 -18.76 14.18
C THR A 681 9.80 -20.06 14.70
N ALA A 682 10.77 -20.60 13.97
CA ALA A 682 11.51 -21.78 14.46
C ALA A 682 12.17 -21.54 15.82
N ASP A 683 12.64 -20.31 16.08
CA ASP A 683 13.28 -19.92 17.34
C ASP A 683 12.27 -19.77 18.48
N THR A 684 11.13 -19.12 18.25
CA THR A 684 10.12 -18.91 19.30
C THR A 684 9.46 -20.23 19.71
N LEU A 685 9.28 -21.16 18.76
CA LEU A 685 8.80 -22.51 19.04
C LEU A 685 9.86 -23.36 19.75
N ALA A 686 11.12 -23.32 19.32
CA ALA A 686 12.18 -24.12 19.93
C ALA A 686 12.52 -23.66 21.36
N SER A 687 12.41 -22.36 21.64
CA SER A 687 12.60 -21.80 22.98
C SER A 687 11.38 -21.97 23.89
N GLY A 688 10.20 -22.23 23.33
CA GLY A 688 8.92 -22.27 24.04
C GLY A 688 8.38 -20.89 24.41
N GLU A 689 8.87 -19.83 23.76
CA GLU A 689 8.31 -18.47 23.88
C GLU A 689 6.89 -18.39 23.33
N THR A 690 6.64 -19.12 22.24
CA THR A 690 5.32 -19.31 21.64
C THR A 690 4.98 -20.79 21.61
N VAL A 691 3.70 -21.14 21.78
CA VAL A 691 3.20 -22.52 21.75
C VAL A 691 2.05 -22.65 20.75
N LEU A 692 1.92 -23.83 20.15
CA LEU A 692 0.84 -24.15 19.21
C LEU A 692 -0.36 -24.86 19.86
N THR A 693 -0.31 -25.14 21.16
CA THR A 693 -1.38 -25.86 21.87
C THR A 693 -2.72 -25.13 21.88
N ASP A 694 -2.68 -23.82 21.66
CA ASP A 694 -3.84 -22.94 21.62
C ASP A 694 -4.14 -22.43 20.20
N ALA A 695 -3.51 -23.00 19.17
CA ALA A 695 -3.87 -22.72 17.78
C ALA A 695 -4.79 -23.82 17.27
N ASP A 696 -5.69 -23.46 16.37
CA ASP A 696 -6.51 -24.39 15.60
C ASP A 696 -5.92 -24.56 14.20
N VAL A 697 -5.45 -23.46 13.60
CA VAL A 697 -4.82 -23.44 12.28
C VAL A 697 -3.43 -22.78 12.33
N LEU A 698 -2.46 -23.40 11.66
CA LEU A 698 -1.13 -22.83 11.40
C LEU A 698 -1.07 -22.26 9.97
N LEU A 699 -0.91 -20.94 9.84
CA LEU A 699 -0.74 -20.25 8.56
C LEU A 699 0.76 -20.09 8.18
N LEU A 700 1.15 -20.53 6.98
CA LEU A 700 2.53 -20.52 6.49
C LEU A 700 2.68 -19.53 5.32
N GLY A 701 2.95 -18.27 5.65
CA GLY A 701 3.39 -17.23 4.71
C GLY A 701 4.91 -17.21 4.48
N ARG A 702 5.68 -17.76 5.42
CA ARG A 702 7.14 -17.92 5.37
C ARG A 702 7.55 -19.32 5.79
N ALA A 703 8.69 -19.76 5.25
CA ALA A 703 9.23 -21.09 5.54
C ALA A 703 9.51 -21.28 7.03
N LEU A 704 8.96 -22.35 7.60
CA LEU A 704 9.16 -22.74 8.99
C LEU A 704 10.08 -23.98 9.03
N SER A 705 11.39 -23.75 8.97
CA SER A 705 12.42 -24.79 8.92
C SER A 705 13.21 -24.86 10.23
N PHE A 706 13.58 -26.07 10.65
CA PHE A 706 14.23 -26.31 11.95
C PHE A 706 15.64 -26.90 11.78
N THR A 707 16.63 -26.29 12.42
CA THR A 707 17.96 -26.90 12.56
C THR A 707 17.95 -28.03 13.61
N PRO A 708 19.00 -28.87 13.69
CA PRO A 708 19.11 -29.87 14.75
C PRO A 708 19.03 -29.29 16.17
N GLU A 709 19.51 -28.06 16.37
CA GLU A 709 19.44 -27.35 17.66
C GLU A 709 18.00 -26.92 18.01
N GLN A 710 17.15 -26.75 16.99
CA GLN A 710 15.75 -26.34 17.11
C GLN A 710 14.79 -27.55 17.09
N ALA A 711 15.28 -28.77 17.37
CA ALA A 711 14.47 -29.99 17.33
C ALA A 711 13.20 -29.94 18.20
N ALA A 712 13.24 -29.22 19.32
CA ALA A 712 12.06 -29.01 20.18
C ALA A 712 10.93 -28.27 19.45
N GLY A 713 11.27 -27.27 18.62
CA GLY A 713 10.29 -26.54 17.82
C GLY A 713 9.67 -27.44 16.75
N ARG A 714 10.47 -28.30 16.10
CA ARG A 714 9.94 -29.31 15.18
C ARG A 714 8.97 -30.25 15.89
N THR A 715 9.33 -30.75 17.07
CA THR A 715 8.45 -31.61 17.87
C THR A 715 7.14 -30.91 18.23
N ALA A 716 7.15 -29.62 18.57
CA ALA A 716 5.94 -28.86 18.85
C ALA A 716 4.99 -28.81 17.65
N VAL A 717 5.51 -28.69 16.42
CA VAL A 717 4.70 -28.77 15.19
C VAL A 717 4.17 -30.18 14.97
N GLU A 718 4.99 -31.21 15.16
CA GLU A 718 4.55 -32.62 15.04
C GLU A 718 3.44 -32.96 16.05
N GLU A 719 3.52 -32.42 17.27
CA GLU A 719 2.50 -32.57 18.32
C GLU A 719 1.21 -31.82 17.98
N PHE A 720 1.31 -30.61 17.43
CA PHE A 720 0.15 -29.84 16.93
C PHE A 720 -0.61 -30.60 15.84
N LEU A 721 0.11 -31.07 14.81
CA LEU A 721 -0.49 -31.85 13.71
C LEU A 721 -1.11 -33.16 14.22
N ALA A 722 -0.42 -33.88 15.13
CA ALA A 722 -0.93 -35.11 15.72
C ALA A 722 -2.17 -34.90 16.62
N ALA A 723 -2.40 -33.67 17.09
CA ALA A 723 -3.60 -33.29 17.83
C ALA A 723 -4.78 -32.89 16.92
N GLY A 724 -4.60 -32.96 15.60
CA GLY A 724 -5.60 -32.53 14.62
C GLY A 724 -5.53 -31.04 14.28
N GLY A 725 -4.37 -30.41 14.46
CA GLY A 725 -4.16 -29.03 14.02
C GLY A 725 -4.01 -28.93 12.50
N ASP A 726 -4.66 -27.93 11.91
CA ASP A 726 -4.80 -27.76 10.47
C ASP A 726 -3.86 -26.70 9.89
N VAL A 727 -3.73 -26.67 8.56
CA VAL A 727 -2.66 -25.91 7.90
C VAL A 727 -3.17 -25.13 6.70
N VAL A 728 -2.94 -23.81 6.70
CA VAL A 728 -3.07 -22.98 5.50
C VAL A 728 -1.69 -22.51 5.09
N GLY A 729 -1.31 -22.67 3.83
CA GLY A 729 0.01 -22.27 3.33
C GLY A 729 -0.09 -21.46 2.06
N ARG A 730 0.94 -20.67 1.77
CA ARG A 730 1.07 -19.99 0.47
C ARG A 730 2.47 -20.10 -0.09
N GLY A 731 2.53 -20.08 -1.42
CA GLY A 731 3.75 -20.17 -2.21
C GLY A 731 4.60 -21.40 -1.90
N GLY A 732 5.90 -21.28 -2.17
CA GLY A 732 6.87 -22.36 -1.93
C GLY A 732 7.04 -22.72 -0.45
N ALA A 733 6.76 -21.79 0.47
CA ALA A 733 6.84 -22.02 1.91
C ALA A 733 5.80 -23.03 2.39
N GLY A 734 4.53 -22.83 2.02
CA GLY A 734 3.45 -23.77 2.34
C GLY A 734 3.68 -25.15 1.70
N ALA A 735 4.10 -25.19 0.43
CA ALA A 735 4.38 -26.43 -0.28
C ALA A 735 5.51 -27.25 0.36
N ALA A 736 6.61 -26.58 0.72
CA ALA A 736 7.74 -27.20 1.40
C ALA A 736 7.33 -27.74 2.77
N PHE A 737 6.55 -26.98 3.54
CA PHE A 737 6.04 -27.42 4.84
C PHE A 737 5.15 -28.67 4.71
N ALA A 738 4.20 -28.67 3.76
CA ALA A 738 3.33 -29.82 3.51
C ALA A 738 4.13 -31.08 3.14
N THR A 739 5.22 -30.92 2.38
CA THR A 739 6.11 -32.03 2.01
C THR A 739 6.96 -32.49 3.21
N ASP A 740 7.57 -31.56 3.95
CA ASP A 740 8.50 -31.83 5.05
C ASP A 740 7.84 -32.52 6.27
N PHE A 741 6.54 -32.31 6.44
CA PHE A 741 5.72 -32.96 7.48
C PHE A 741 4.85 -34.10 6.93
N GLY A 742 4.94 -34.40 5.62
CA GLY A 742 4.23 -35.53 5.00
C GLY A 742 2.70 -35.37 4.96
N LEU A 743 2.23 -34.13 4.84
CA LEU A 743 0.81 -33.78 4.79
C LEU A 743 0.20 -33.98 3.40
N ALA A 744 0.98 -33.69 2.35
CA ALA A 744 0.56 -33.88 0.97
C ALA A 744 1.74 -34.30 0.08
N THR A 745 1.46 -35.09 -0.95
CA THR A 745 2.43 -35.37 -2.02
C THR A 745 2.13 -34.44 -3.18
N LEU A 746 2.97 -33.44 -3.42
CA LEU A 746 2.84 -32.48 -4.51
C LEU A 746 4.19 -31.87 -4.88
N THR A 747 4.27 -31.22 -6.04
CA THR A 747 5.43 -30.43 -6.48
C THR A 747 4.98 -29.02 -6.79
N ALA A 748 5.58 -28.02 -6.14
CA ALA A 748 5.41 -26.63 -6.52
C ALA A 748 6.38 -26.26 -7.66
N GLN A 749 5.85 -25.69 -8.74
CA GLN A 749 6.60 -25.10 -9.84
C GLN A 749 6.44 -23.59 -9.81
N THR A 750 7.45 -22.86 -10.25
CA THR A 750 7.43 -21.39 -10.25
C THR A 750 7.70 -20.82 -11.62
N GLY A 751 7.14 -19.65 -11.89
CA GLY A 751 7.64 -18.76 -12.92
C GLY A 751 9.06 -18.27 -12.60
N THR A 752 9.58 -17.38 -13.44
CA THR A 752 10.85 -16.72 -13.19
C THR A 752 10.75 -15.81 -11.95
N SER A 753 11.87 -15.48 -11.30
CA SER A 753 11.84 -14.64 -10.09
C SER A 753 11.25 -13.25 -10.32
N GLY A 754 11.28 -12.75 -11.56
CA GLY A 754 10.65 -11.48 -11.95
C GLY A 754 9.22 -11.61 -12.46
N SER A 755 8.69 -12.84 -12.63
CA SER A 755 7.33 -13.04 -13.14
C SER A 755 6.29 -12.52 -12.16
N ASN A 756 5.59 -11.45 -12.51
CA ASN A 756 4.57 -10.88 -11.65
C ASN A 756 3.45 -10.25 -12.47
N GLY A 757 2.22 -10.28 -11.97
CA GLY A 757 1.09 -9.72 -12.69
C GLY A 757 -0.26 -10.24 -12.23
N ILE A 758 -1.26 -9.98 -13.07
CA ILE A 758 -2.63 -10.45 -12.92
C ILE A 758 -2.84 -11.61 -13.87
N VAL A 759 -3.38 -12.71 -13.34
CA VAL A 759 -3.69 -13.93 -14.08
C VAL A 759 -5.18 -14.20 -14.05
N SER A 760 -5.69 -14.75 -15.15
CA SER A 760 -7.03 -15.33 -15.21
C SER A 760 -7.03 -16.68 -14.49
N VAL A 761 -8.06 -16.95 -13.69
CA VAL A 761 -8.20 -18.19 -12.92
C VAL A 761 -9.57 -18.83 -13.12
N GLU A 762 -9.62 -20.14 -12.98
CA GLU A 762 -10.84 -20.94 -13.03
C GLU A 762 -11.04 -21.64 -11.68
N THR A 763 -12.21 -21.42 -11.07
CA THR A 763 -12.55 -21.94 -9.74
C THR A 763 -13.68 -22.97 -9.84
N PRO A 764 -13.48 -24.23 -9.40
CA PRO A 764 -14.54 -25.23 -9.34
C PRO A 764 -15.69 -24.80 -8.43
N ALA A 765 -16.93 -24.92 -8.89
CA ALA A 765 -18.10 -24.45 -8.18
C ALA A 765 -18.39 -25.21 -6.87
N ASP A 766 -17.90 -26.43 -6.74
CA ASP A 766 -18.03 -27.28 -5.54
C ASP A 766 -16.78 -27.26 -4.64
N GLY A 767 -15.79 -26.42 -4.97
CA GLY A 767 -14.58 -26.23 -4.16
C GLY A 767 -14.77 -25.19 -3.05
N ILE A 768 -13.78 -25.11 -2.16
CA ILE A 768 -13.71 -24.17 -1.02
C ILE A 768 -13.80 -22.70 -1.47
N LEU A 769 -13.30 -22.38 -2.66
CA LEU A 769 -13.35 -21.04 -3.23
C LEU A 769 -14.56 -20.82 -4.17
N GLY A 770 -15.41 -21.83 -4.35
CA GLY A 770 -16.44 -21.90 -5.39
C GLY A 770 -17.70 -21.05 -5.16
N ASP A 771 -17.96 -20.60 -3.92
CA ASP A 771 -19.20 -19.88 -3.56
C ASP A 771 -19.27 -18.47 -4.17
N TYR A 772 -18.16 -17.73 -4.11
CA TYR A 772 -18.08 -16.33 -4.57
C TYR A 772 -16.79 -16.09 -5.36
N PRO A 773 -16.55 -16.83 -6.45
CA PRO A 773 -15.27 -16.85 -7.12
C PRO A 773 -14.92 -15.49 -7.71
N GLN A 774 -13.62 -15.23 -7.78
CA GLN A 774 -13.05 -14.13 -8.56
C GLN A 774 -12.38 -14.74 -9.79
N ASP A 775 -12.52 -14.08 -10.94
CA ASP A 775 -11.98 -14.58 -12.23
C ASP A 775 -10.49 -14.24 -12.41
N THR A 776 -9.94 -13.44 -11.51
CA THR A 776 -8.55 -12.95 -11.55
C THR A 776 -7.84 -13.09 -10.22
N ALA A 777 -6.52 -13.31 -10.27
CA ALA A 777 -5.66 -13.36 -9.10
C ALA A 777 -4.32 -12.67 -9.34
N PHE A 778 -3.67 -12.21 -8.27
CA PHE A 778 -2.33 -11.64 -8.33
C PHE A 778 -1.24 -12.68 -8.06
N VAL A 779 -0.11 -12.58 -8.77
CA VAL A 779 1.05 -13.46 -8.60
C VAL A 779 2.37 -12.68 -8.50
N SER A 780 3.23 -13.05 -7.55
CA SER A 780 4.60 -12.53 -7.41
C SER A 780 5.50 -13.40 -6.51
N PRO A 781 6.29 -14.35 -7.07
CA PRO A 781 6.22 -14.83 -8.45
C PRO A 781 5.01 -15.75 -8.68
N ALA A 782 4.72 -16.07 -9.94
CA ALA A 782 3.74 -17.11 -10.26
C ALA A 782 4.18 -18.48 -9.72
N LEU A 783 3.25 -19.22 -9.12
CA LEU A 783 3.47 -20.59 -8.62
C LEU A 783 2.23 -21.45 -8.88
N TRP A 784 2.46 -22.71 -9.25
CA TRP A 784 1.41 -23.72 -9.44
C TRP A 784 1.83 -25.07 -8.89
N PHE A 785 0.86 -25.95 -8.69
CA PHE A 785 1.06 -27.28 -8.12
C PHE A 785 0.87 -28.36 -9.19
N GLU A 786 1.72 -29.39 -9.15
CA GLU A 786 1.65 -30.57 -10.01
C GLU A 786 2.03 -31.85 -9.24
N GLY A 787 1.89 -33.00 -9.90
CA GLY A 787 2.48 -34.26 -9.41
C GLY A 787 1.84 -34.80 -8.13
N PHE A 788 0.60 -34.41 -7.85
CA PHE A 788 -0.17 -34.88 -6.71
C PHE A 788 -1.08 -36.06 -7.04
N ASP A 789 -1.50 -36.78 -6.00
CA ASP A 789 -2.42 -37.91 -6.10
C ASP A 789 -3.86 -37.51 -5.73
N ALA A 790 -4.76 -38.51 -5.62
CA ALA A 790 -6.18 -38.28 -5.39
C ALA A 790 -6.52 -37.77 -3.97
N SER A 791 -5.55 -37.64 -3.06
CA SER A 791 -5.75 -37.01 -1.75
C SER A 791 -5.74 -35.48 -1.80
N VAL A 792 -5.35 -34.91 -2.96
CA VAL A 792 -5.30 -33.48 -3.21
C VAL A 792 -6.44 -33.08 -4.14
N THR A 793 -7.21 -32.06 -3.75
CA THR A 793 -8.27 -31.46 -4.56
C THR A 793 -7.77 -30.15 -5.14
N VAL A 794 -8.10 -29.90 -6.41
CA VAL A 794 -7.81 -28.62 -7.07
C VAL A 794 -8.92 -27.65 -6.72
N GLU A 795 -8.56 -26.55 -6.07
CA GLU A 795 -9.49 -25.53 -5.58
C GLU A 795 -9.53 -24.30 -6.50
N GLN A 796 -8.46 -24.10 -7.28
CA GLN A 796 -8.38 -23.09 -8.32
C GLN A 796 -7.29 -23.50 -9.31
N SER A 797 -7.48 -23.17 -10.58
CA SER A 797 -6.47 -23.34 -11.63
C SER A 797 -6.19 -22.01 -12.32
N TYR A 798 -4.99 -21.85 -12.87
CA TYR A 798 -4.78 -20.86 -13.92
C TYR A 798 -5.69 -21.18 -15.11
N ALA A 799 -6.29 -20.17 -15.73
CA ALA A 799 -7.12 -20.36 -16.92
C ALA A 799 -6.31 -21.03 -18.04
N ALA A 800 -6.93 -21.95 -18.77
CA ALA A 800 -6.25 -22.71 -19.83
C ALA A 800 -5.99 -21.86 -21.09
N GLU A 801 -6.84 -20.86 -21.32
CA GLU A 801 -6.73 -19.84 -22.36
C GLU A 801 -6.64 -18.47 -21.68
N ASP A 802 -5.99 -17.49 -22.31
CA ASP A 802 -5.85 -16.11 -21.79
C ASP A 802 -5.38 -16.05 -20.32
N THR A 803 -4.42 -16.93 -19.97
CA THR A 803 -3.89 -17.11 -18.61
C THR A 803 -3.36 -15.84 -17.95
N PHE A 804 -2.88 -14.87 -18.74
CA PHE A 804 -2.20 -13.68 -18.25
C PHE A 804 -2.91 -12.43 -18.76
N VAL A 805 -3.30 -11.55 -17.83
CA VAL A 805 -4.06 -10.34 -18.12
C VAL A 805 -3.12 -9.14 -18.28
N ALA A 806 -2.32 -8.87 -17.25
CA ALA A 806 -1.42 -7.72 -17.20
C ALA A 806 -0.18 -8.01 -16.35
N GLY A 807 0.91 -7.30 -16.63
CA GLY A 807 2.18 -7.40 -15.92
C GLY A 807 3.34 -7.88 -16.77
N HIS A 808 4.30 -8.56 -16.15
CA HIS A 808 5.54 -8.98 -16.77
C HIS A 808 5.87 -10.42 -16.40
N TRP A 809 5.91 -11.30 -17.41
CA TRP A 809 6.31 -12.70 -17.28
C TRP A 809 7.06 -13.16 -18.53
N VAL A 810 8.36 -12.91 -18.53
CA VAL A 810 9.28 -13.43 -19.54
C VAL A 810 9.40 -14.95 -19.44
N ALA A 811 9.14 -15.63 -20.55
CA ALA A 811 9.18 -17.08 -20.63
C ALA A 811 10.61 -17.61 -20.46
N SER A 812 10.75 -18.65 -19.64
CA SER A 812 11.97 -19.47 -19.52
C SER A 812 11.60 -20.95 -19.57
N GLU A 813 12.59 -21.84 -19.76
CA GLU A 813 12.37 -23.28 -19.87
C GLU A 813 11.66 -23.82 -18.62
N ARG A 814 10.43 -24.32 -18.78
CA ARG A 814 9.54 -24.81 -17.70
C ARG A 814 9.06 -23.75 -16.70
N GLN A 815 9.18 -22.48 -17.05
CA GLN A 815 8.80 -21.35 -16.19
C GLN A 815 8.01 -20.31 -16.99
N SER A 816 7.18 -20.77 -17.94
CA SER A 816 6.40 -19.92 -18.83
C SER A 816 4.91 -19.91 -18.49
N ARG A 817 4.20 -18.89 -18.99
CA ARG A 817 2.73 -18.82 -18.94
C ARG A 817 2.06 -20.09 -19.48
N SER A 818 2.61 -20.67 -20.56
CA SER A 818 2.10 -21.92 -21.13
C SER A 818 2.37 -23.15 -20.27
N ASP A 819 3.38 -23.14 -19.40
CA ASP A 819 3.60 -24.23 -18.44
C ASP A 819 2.58 -24.16 -17.29
N ALA A 820 2.19 -22.95 -16.88
CA ALA A 820 1.21 -22.73 -15.82
C ALA A 820 -0.25 -22.87 -16.29
N ALA A 821 -0.55 -22.62 -17.57
CA ALA A 821 -1.91 -22.67 -18.11
C ALA A 821 -2.62 -23.99 -17.79
N GLY A 822 -3.79 -23.90 -17.15
CA GLY A 822 -4.59 -25.05 -16.71
C GLY A 822 -4.03 -25.82 -15.50
N GLN A 823 -2.92 -25.38 -14.90
CA GLN A 823 -2.37 -26.00 -13.69
C GLN A 823 -3.03 -25.43 -12.44
N ALA A 824 -2.97 -26.19 -11.34
CA ALA A 824 -3.58 -25.81 -10.07
C ALA A 824 -2.85 -24.59 -9.45
N SER A 825 -3.57 -23.48 -9.29
CA SER A 825 -3.13 -22.27 -8.59
C SER A 825 -3.51 -22.29 -7.11
N ALA A 826 -4.45 -23.15 -6.70
CA ALA A 826 -4.73 -23.46 -5.30
C ALA A 826 -5.18 -24.93 -5.15
N VAL A 827 -4.81 -25.56 -4.03
CA VAL A 827 -5.18 -26.95 -3.72
C VAL A 827 -5.54 -27.12 -2.25
N SER A 828 -6.42 -28.07 -1.96
CA SER A 828 -6.69 -28.55 -0.60
C SER A 828 -6.29 -30.03 -0.46
N PHE A 829 -6.11 -30.50 0.77
CA PHE A 829 -5.80 -31.90 1.06
C PHE A 829 -6.32 -32.31 2.45
N ALA A 830 -6.48 -33.62 2.63
CA ALA A 830 -6.77 -34.22 3.93
C ALA A 830 -5.90 -35.46 4.15
N THR A 831 -5.35 -35.60 5.36
CA THR A 831 -4.50 -36.73 5.75
C THR A 831 -5.32 -37.86 6.37
N GLU A 832 -4.77 -39.09 6.42
CA GLU A 832 -5.40 -40.20 7.15
C GLU A 832 -5.55 -39.93 8.66
N SER A 833 -4.72 -39.04 9.22
CA SER A 833 -4.81 -38.58 10.62
C SER A 833 -5.91 -37.55 10.88
N GLY A 834 -6.56 -37.04 9.83
CA GLY A 834 -7.62 -36.05 9.94
C GLY A 834 -7.15 -34.59 9.90
N THR A 835 -5.85 -34.33 9.73
CA THR A 835 -5.36 -32.98 9.42
C THR A 835 -5.78 -32.60 8.02
N GLU A 836 -6.39 -31.43 7.89
CA GLU A 836 -6.76 -30.79 6.65
C GLU A 836 -5.81 -29.63 6.34
N GLY A 837 -5.75 -29.26 5.06
CA GLY A 837 -4.99 -28.09 4.69
C GLY A 837 -5.31 -27.53 3.32
N PHE A 838 -4.89 -26.28 3.14
CA PHE A 838 -5.11 -25.49 1.93
C PHE A 838 -3.81 -24.78 1.53
N LEU A 839 -3.46 -24.81 0.25
CA LEU A 839 -2.27 -24.17 -0.29
C LEU A 839 -2.60 -23.21 -1.43
N PHE A 840 -2.22 -21.96 -1.28
CA PHE A 840 -2.23 -20.95 -2.35
C PHE A 840 -0.93 -20.98 -3.15
N GLY A 841 -1.03 -21.04 -4.46
CA GLY A 841 0.05 -20.73 -5.41
C GLY A 841 0.02 -19.27 -5.90
N THR A 842 -1.13 -18.61 -5.73
CA THR A 842 -1.27 -17.15 -5.93
C THR A 842 -0.69 -16.37 -4.74
N SER A 843 -0.72 -15.04 -4.83
CA SER A 843 -0.15 -14.13 -3.83
C SER A 843 -1.22 -13.28 -3.13
N PRO A 844 -2.15 -13.90 -2.37
CA PRO A 844 -3.40 -13.24 -1.92
C PRO A 844 -3.20 -12.12 -0.88
N VAL A 845 -2.01 -12.00 -0.28
CA VAL A 845 -1.71 -10.96 0.73
C VAL A 845 -0.61 -10.00 0.30
N PHE A 846 -0.14 -10.08 -0.96
CA PHE A 846 1.02 -9.33 -1.42
C PHE A 846 0.85 -7.82 -1.23
N ARG A 847 1.69 -7.21 -0.37
CA ARG A 847 1.75 -5.77 -0.06
C ARG A 847 0.40 -5.08 0.20
N ASN A 848 -0.63 -5.79 0.67
CA ASN A 848 -2.01 -5.28 0.75
C ASN A 848 -2.62 -4.84 -0.60
N HIS A 849 -2.07 -5.26 -1.73
CA HIS A 849 -2.58 -4.90 -3.05
C HIS A 849 -3.86 -5.65 -3.43
N PRO A 850 -3.92 -7.01 -3.42
CA PRO A 850 -5.12 -7.74 -3.82
C PRO A 850 -6.10 -7.95 -2.65
N VAL A 851 -6.67 -6.85 -2.13
CA VAL A 851 -7.56 -6.87 -0.94
C VAL A 851 -8.74 -7.85 -1.12
N GLY A 852 -9.29 -7.98 -2.32
CA GLY A 852 -10.40 -8.90 -2.60
C GLY A 852 -10.04 -10.37 -2.32
N ALA A 853 -8.76 -10.75 -2.48
CA ALA A 853 -8.28 -12.10 -2.21
C ALA A 853 -8.18 -12.43 -0.70
N PHE A 854 -8.32 -11.45 0.19
CA PHE A 854 -8.33 -11.72 1.64
C PHE A 854 -9.52 -12.59 2.02
N SER A 855 -10.66 -12.40 1.35
CA SER A 855 -11.84 -13.25 1.56
C SER A 855 -11.56 -14.73 1.24
N ASP A 856 -10.68 -15.03 0.27
CA ASP A 856 -10.26 -16.41 -0.03
C ASP A 856 -9.36 -16.98 1.06
N VAL A 857 -8.49 -16.15 1.67
CA VAL A 857 -7.72 -16.55 2.85
C VAL A 857 -8.65 -16.92 4.01
N ALA A 858 -9.72 -16.15 4.24
CA ALA A 858 -10.71 -16.46 5.26
C ALA A 858 -11.47 -17.75 4.94
N ARG A 859 -11.91 -17.97 3.69
CA ARG A 859 -12.53 -19.22 3.24
C ARG A 859 -11.63 -20.42 3.54
N ALA A 860 -10.35 -20.33 3.17
CA ALA A 860 -9.38 -21.38 3.46
C ALA A 860 -9.20 -21.64 4.96
N LEU A 861 -9.14 -20.59 5.79
CA LEU A 861 -9.01 -20.72 7.24
C LEU A 861 -10.24 -21.35 7.89
N PHE A 862 -11.45 -20.93 7.52
CA PHE A 862 -12.69 -21.50 8.07
C PHE A 862 -12.99 -22.90 7.54
N ALA A 863 -12.63 -23.20 6.29
CA ALA A 863 -12.88 -24.50 5.68
C ALA A 863 -12.09 -25.63 6.34
N VAL A 864 -10.85 -25.37 6.78
CA VAL A 864 -10.02 -26.37 7.45
C VAL A 864 -10.16 -26.33 8.97
N ALA A 865 -10.85 -25.31 9.53
CA ALA A 865 -10.98 -25.18 10.97
C ALA A 865 -11.96 -26.21 11.57
N PRO A 866 -11.79 -26.60 12.84
CA PRO A 866 -12.71 -27.52 13.50
C PRO A 866 -14.13 -26.95 13.57
N GLU A 867 -15.14 -27.83 13.49
CA GLU A 867 -16.55 -27.45 13.62
C GLU A 867 -16.86 -26.78 14.98
N GLY A 868 -17.70 -25.75 14.92
CA GLY A 868 -18.16 -24.98 16.07
C GLY A 868 -19.47 -25.49 16.69
N ALA A 869 -20.14 -24.58 17.41
CA ALA A 869 -21.46 -24.87 17.98
C ALA A 869 -22.55 -24.69 16.92
N ALA A 870 -23.38 -25.72 16.73
CA ALA A 870 -24.51 -25.67 15.81
C ALA A 870 -25.54 -24.59 16.20
N VAL A 871 -26.24 -24.03 15.21
CA VAL A 871 -27.29 -23.05 15.45
C VAL A 871 -28.49 -23.74 16.11
N GLU A 872 -28.93 -23.22 17.26
CA GLU A 872 -30.00 -23.85 18.03
C GLU A 872 -31.37 -23.76 17.32
N LEU A 873 -31.96 -24.91 17.01
CA LEU A 873 -33.34 -25.04 16.51
C LEU A 873 -34.37 -24.80 17.64
N PRO A 874 -35.62 -24.42 17.31
CA PRO A 874 -36.66 -24.20 18.31
C PRO A 874 -36.98 -25.53 19.00
N GLY A 875 -36.70 -25.62 20.30
CA GLY A 875 -36.90 -26.87 21.04
C GLY A 875 -38.34 -27.38 20.96
N THR A 876 -38.51 -28.65 20.57
CA THR A 876 -39.61 -29.46 21.09
C THR A 876 -39.41 -29.51 22.61
N PRO A 877 -40.41 -29.18 23.45
CA PRO A 877 -40.17 -29.04 24.89
C PRO A 877 -39.61 -30.33 25.47
N GLU A 878 -38.50 -30.21 26.18
CA GLU A 878 -37.89 -31.28 26.97
C GLU A 878 -38.97 -31.87 27.91
N PRO A 879 -39.11 -33.21 28.05
CA PRO A 879 -40.13 -33.80 28.90
C PRO A 879 -39.92 -33.34 30.33
N THR A 880 -40.86 -32.51 30.80
CA THR A 880 -40.91 -31.97 32.16
C THR A 880 -40.65 -33.08 33.18
N ALA A 881 -39.55 -32.96 33.93
CA ALA A 881 -39.27 -33.83 35.07
C ALA A 881 -40.50 -33.83 36.00
N THR A 882 -40.93 -35.04 36.36
CA THR A 882 -42.12 -35.29 37.18
C THR A 882 -42.04 -34.49 38.51
N PRO A 883 -43.10 -33.75 38.91
CA PRO A 883 -43.05 -32.93 40.11
C PRO A 883 -42.85 -33.80 41.36
N THR A 884 -41.77 -33.52 42.09
CA THR A 884 -41.53 -34.10 43.42
C THR A 884 -42.40 -33.37 44.45
N ALA A 885 -42.99 -34.15 45.36
CA ALA A 885 -44.02 -33.71 46.30
C ALA A 885 -43.60 -32.54 47.21
N THR A 886 -44.53 -31.60 47.35
CA THR A 886 -44.55 -30.45 48.27
C THR A 886 -44.38 -30.87 49.74
N PRO A 887 -43.44 -30.29 50.52
CA PRO A 887 -43.50 -30.33 51.97
C PRO A 887 -44.41 -29.22 52.54
N GLU A 888 -45.09 -29.54 53.64
CA GLU A 888 -46.05 -28.68 54.37
C GLU A 888 -45.44 -27.36 54.90
N PRO A 889 -46.28 -26.31 55.05
CA PRO A 889 -45.82 -24.97 55.42
C PRO A 889 -45.46 -24.87 56.91
N THR A 890 -44.30 -24.27 57.20
CA THR A 890 -43.95 -23.81 58.55
C THR A 890 -44.21 -22.30 58.67
N ALA A 891 -44.71 -21.88 59.84
CA ALA A 891 -45.26 -20.55 60.10
C ALA A 891 -44.27 -19.38 59.88
N THR A 892 -44.82 -18.31 59.30
CA THR A 892 -44.23 -16.99 59.03
C THR A 892 -43.90 -16.22 60.32
N PRO A 893 -42.68 -15.70 60.52
CA PRO A 893 -42.43 -14.65 61.51
C PRO A 893 -42.83 -13.26 60.97
N GLU A 894 -43.33 -12.41 61.87
CA GLU A 894 -43.80 -11.04 61.60
C GLU A 894 -42.69 -10.11 61.03
N PRO A 895 -43.07 -9.13 60.18
CA PRO A 895 -42.11 -8.21 59.56
C PRO A 895 -41.55 -7.20 60.57
N THR A 896 -40.23 -7.02 60.54
CA THR A 896 -39.54 -5.92 61.23
C THR A 896 -39.55 -4.68 60.34
N ALA A 897 -39.82 -3.51 60.92
CA ALA A 897 -39.99 -2.23 60.22
C ALA A 897 -38.76 -1.83 59.40
N THR A 898 -39.00 -1.45 58.14
CA THR A 898 -38.05 -0.86 57.20
C THR A 898 -37.66 0.56 57.65
N PRO A 899 -36.37 0.93 57.68
CA PRO A 899 -35.96 2.31 57.93
C PRO A 899 -36.33 3.21 56.73
N GLU A 900 -36.73 4.45 57.03
CA GLU A 900 -37.06 5.48 56.03
C GLU A 900 -35.83 5.86 55.17
N PRO A 901 -36.02 6.11 53.86
CA PRO A 901 -34.94 6.50 52.97
C PRO A 901 -34.47 7.95 53.25
N THR A 902 -33.15 8.12 53.35
CA THR A 902 -32.49 9.43 53.38
C THR A 902 -32.67 10.14 52.04
N ALA A 903 -33.01 11.44 52.08
CA ALA A 903 -33.25 12.26 50.91
C ALA A 903 -32.01 12.38 50.00
N THR A 904 -32.22 12.11 48.71
CA THR A 904 -31.27 12.34 47.60
C THR A 904 -31.08 13.85 47.41
N PRO A 905 -29.83 14.35 47.21
CA PRO A 905 -29.61 15.76 46.91
C PRO A 905 -30.19 16.15 45.54
N GLU A 906 -30.75 17.36 45.47
CA GLU A 906 -31.32 17.94 44.24
C GLU A 906 -30.24 18.15 43.16
N PRO A 907 -30.56 17.89 41.87
CA PRO A 907 -29.64 18.10 40.77
C PRO A 907 -29.39 19.59 40.51
N THR A 908 -28.13 19.94 40.30
CA THR A 908 -27.69 21.26 39.87
C THR A 908 -28.23 21.56 38.47
N VAL A 909 -28.79 22.77 38.29
CA VAL A 909 -29.45 23.23 37.06
C VAL A 909 -28.46 23.31 35.91
N THR A 910 -28.72 22.55 34.84
CA THR A 910 -28.04 22.67 33.53
C THR A 910 -28.44 24.02 32.89
N PRO A 911 -27.50 24.82 32.35
CA PRO A 911 -27.86 26.05 31.64
C PRO A 911 -28.66 25.73 30.37
N GLU A 912 -29.71 26.53 30.11
CA GLU A 912 -30.52 26.44 28.90
C GLU A 912 -29.67 26.70 27.64
N PRO A 913 -29.91 25.98 26.53
CA PRO A 913 -29.22 26.23 25.27
C PRO A 913 -29.62 27.59 24.69
N THR A 914 -28.61 28.37 24.28
CA THR A 914 -28.78 29.60 23.53
C THR A 914 -29.47 29.31 22.20
N ALA A 915 -30.54 30.06 21.89
CA ALA A 915 -31.30 29.90 20.66
C ALA A 915 -30.43 30.11 19.41
N THR A 916 -30.49 29.13 18.50
CA THR A 916 -29.96 29.21 17.14
C THR A 916 -30.61 30.37 16.39
N PRO A 917 -29.85 31.27 15.72
CA PRO A 917 -30.44 32.34 14.92
C PRO A 917 -31.23 31.76 13.73
N GLU A 918 -32.40 32.33 13.45
CA GLU A 918 -33.21 31.99 12.27
C GLU A 918 -32.44 32.27 10.97
N PRO A 919 -32.57 31.42 9.94
CA PRO A 919 -31.93 31.63 8.65
C PRO A 919 -32.47 32.90 7.97
N THR A 920 -31.56 33.69 7.42
CA THR A 920 -31.89 34.87 6.61
C THR A 920 -32.50 34.41 5.29
N ALA A 921 -33.61 35.03 4.88
CA ALA A 921 -34.33 34.68 3.66
C ALA A 921 -33.46 34.80 2.40
N THR A 922 -33.46 33.73 1.59
CA THR A 922 -32.86 33.66 0.25
C THR A 922 -33.45 34.75 -0.66
N PRO A 923 -32.65 35.54 -1.39
CA PRO A 923 -33.16 36.49 -2.37
C PRO A 923 -33.84 35.77 -3.55
N GLU A 924 -34.95 36.32 -4.04
CA GLU A 924 -35.66 35.83 -5.21
C GLU A 924 -34.78 35.85 -6.48
N PRO A 925 -34.90 34.86 -7.38
CA PRO A 925 -34.10 34.79 -8.59
C PRO A 925 -34.39 35.95 -9.54
N THR A 926 -33.32 36.54 -10.06
CA THR A 926 -33.38 37.58 -11.10
C THR A 926 -33.67 36.93 -12.46
N VAL A 927 -34.55 37.57 -13.22
CA VAL A 927 -35.10 37.09 -14.50
C VAL A 927 -33.99 36.80 -15.53
N THR A 928 -33.95 35.57 -16.04
CA THR A 928 -33.09 35.12 -17.15
C THR A 928 -33.44 35.89 -18.44
N PRO A 929 -32.47 36.50 -19.15
CA PRO A 929 -32.71 37.08 -20.47
C PRO A 929 -32.96 36.00 -21.54
N GLU A 930 -33.88 36.27 -22.47
CA GLU A 930 -34.20 35.39 -23.60
C GLU A 930 -32.99 35.15 -24.53
N PRO A 931 -32.84 33.94 -25.11
CA PRO A 931 -31.73 33.61 -25.99
C PRO A 931 -31.77 34.38 -27.32
N SER A 932 -30.61 34.94 -27.69
CA SER A 932 -30.38 35.57 -29.00
C SER A 932 -30.26 34.51 -30.11
N ALA A 933 -30.74 34.86 -31.31
CA ALA A 933 -30.86 33.99 -32.46
C ALA A 933 -29.52 33.40 -32.96
N THR A 934 -29.57 32.12 -33.31
CA THR A 934 -28.51 31.30 -33.94
C THR A 934 -28.15 31.83 -35.34
N PRO A 935 -26.87 32.02 -35.70
CA PRO A 935 -26.46 32.29 -37.07
C PRO A 935 -26.47 31.02 -37.95
N GLU A 936 -26.84 31.20 -39.22
CA GLU A 936 -26.91 30.14 -40.25
C GLU A 936 -25.53 29.53 -40.60
N PRO A 937 -25.48 28.23 -40.97
CA PRO A 937 -24.23 27.53 -41.28
C PRO A 937 -23.62 27.96 -42.63
N THR A 938 -22.31 28.15 -42.64
CA THR A 938 -21.50 28.37 -43.86
C THR A 938 -21.03 27.04 -44.46
N ALA A 939 -20.99 26.98 -45.79
CA ALA A 939 -20.86 25.78 -46.62
C ALA A 939 -19.56 24.96 -46.45
N THR A 940 -19.74 23.64 -46.48
CA THR A 940 -18.74 22.56 -46.48
C THR A 940 -17.82 22.58 -47.71
N ALA A 941 -16.51 22.42 -47.48
CA ALA A 941 -15.51 22.17 -48.52
C ALA A 941 -15.41 20.66 -48.86
N THR A 942 -15.26 20.37 -50.15
CA THR A 942 -15.21 19.05 -50.79
C THR A 942 -13.95 18.23 -50.44
N PRO A 943 -14.03 16.89 -50.28
CA PRO A 943 -12.87 16.05 -49.94
C PRO A 943 -11.94 15.77 -51.13
N THR A 944 -10.63 15.73 -50.86
CA THR A 944 -9.57 15.30 -51.79
C THR A 944 -9.10 13.86 -51.47
N ALA A 945 -8.96 13.10 -52.55
CA ALA A 945 -8.49 11.72 -52.77
C ALA A 945 -7.72 10.93 -51.68
N ALA A 946 -8.07 9.64 -51.61
CA ALA A 946 -7.43 8.56 -50.87
C ALA A 946 -6.02 8.17 -51.37
N PRO A 947 -5.09 7.75 -50.50
CA PRO A 947 -3.88 7.04 -50.89
C PRO A 947 -4.11 5.51 -50.97
N THR A 948 -3.33 4.91 -51.86
CA THR A 948 -3.38 3.52 -52.34
C THR A 948 -2.55 2.58 -51.46
N ALA A 949 -2.94 1.30 -51.44
CA ALA A 949 -2.33 0.18 -50.72
C ALA A 949 -0.80 0.03 -50.91
N ALA A 950 -0.11 -0.33 -49.82
CA ALA A 950 1.28 -0.79 -49.78
C ALA A 950 1.35 -2.33 -49.56
N PRO A 951 2.44 -3.01 -49.96
CA PRO A 951 2.45 -4.43 -50.30
C PRO A 951 2.87 -5.37 -49.14
N GLU A 952 2.57 -6.67 -49.31
CA GLU A 952 2.92 -7.81 -48.44
C GLU A 952 4.42 -7.89 -48.08
N PRO A 953 4.77 -8.34 -46.85
CA PRO A 953 6.16 -8.50 -46.44
C PRO A 953 6.78 -9.79 -47.00
N THR A 954 7.99 -9.66 -47.54
CA THR A 954 8.86 -10.77 -47.94
C THR A 954 9.80 -11.12 -46.78
N ALA A 955 9.92 -12.42 -46.50
CA ALA A 955 10.82 -12.98 -45.50
C ALA A 955 12.31 -12.77 -45.82
N THR A 956 13.15 -12.60 -44.77
CA THR A 956 14.42 -13.34 -44.49
C THR A 956 15.43 -12.45 -43.76
N ALA A 957 15.87 -12.85 -42.55
CA ALA A 957 17.27 -13.25 -42.26
C ALA A 957 17.51 -13.45 -40.76
N THR A 958 18.03 -14.64 -40.43
CA THR A 958 18.54 -15.07 -39.13
C THR A 958 19.73 -14.23 -38.68
N ALA A 959 19.69 -13.66 -37.47
CA ALA A 959 20.84 -13.09 -36.78
C ALA A 959 21.52 -14.14 -35.89
N ALA A 960 22.86 -14.14 -35.93
CA ALA A 960 23.75 -14.99 -35.13
C ALA A 960 24.02 -14.34 -33.74
N PRO A 961 24.49 -15.09 -32.73
CA PRO A 961 24.42 -14.68 -31.33
C PRO A 961 25.47 -13.63 -30.97
N VAL A 962 25.03 -12.55 -30.32
CA VAL A 962 25.90 -11.55 -29.67
C VAL A 962 26.27 -12.06 -28.28
N ALA A 963 27.55 -11.95 -27.94
CA ALA A 963 28.13 -12.46 -26.70
C ALA A 963 27.71 -11.61 -25.48
N LYS A 964 27.37 -12.30 -24.38
CA LYS A 964 27.09 -11.74 -23.04
C LYS A 964 28.17 -10.74 -22.57
N PRO A 965 27.80 -9.52 -22.16
CA PRO A 965 28.54 -8.78 -21.14
C PRO A 965 28.34 -9.45 -19.77
N GLY A 966 29.37 -9.40 -18.92
CA GLY A 966 29.42 -10.10 -17.64
C GLY A 966 28.36 -9.63 -16.65
N THR A 967 27.78 -10.58 -15.94
CA THR A 967 26.89 -10.39 -14.79
C THR A 967 27.63 -9.67 -13.66
N GLY A 968 27.48 -8.35 -13.58
CA GLY A 968 27.56 -7.64 -12.31
C GLY A 968 26.26 -7.89 -11.57
N GLY A 969 26.32 -8.49 -10.38
CA GLY A 969 25.14 -8.79 -9.59
C GLY A 969 24.42 -7.50 -9.20
N LEU A 970 23.14 -7.41 -9.56
CA LEU A 970 22.22 -6.41 -9.04
C LEU A 970 22.14 -6.58 -7.51
N ALA A 971 22.30 -5.49 -6.77
CA ALA A 971 22.06 -5.48 -5.35
C ALA A 971 20.56 -5.73 -5.12
N SER A 972 20.21 -6.81 -4.44
CA SER A 972 18.85 -7.05 -3.98
C SER A 972 18.49 -5.99 -2.94
N THR A 973 17.63 -5.03 -3.30
CA THR A 973 17.04 -4.07 -2.35
C THR A 973 15.79 -4.63 -1.64
N GLY A 974 15.55 -5.94 -1.75
CA GLY A 974 14.51 -6.66 -1.01
C GLY A 974 15.08 -7.46 0.18
N VAL A 975 14.59 -7.15 1.37
CA VAL A 975 14.76 -7.85 2.66
C VAL A 975 16.20 -7.86 3.20
N GLU A 976 16.48 -6.99 4.19
CA GLU A 976 17.59 -7.21 5.12
C GLU A 976 17.34 -8.54 5.87
N THR A 977 17.99 -9.61 5.43
CA THR A 977 18.26 -10.77 6.28
C THR A 977 19.64 -10.55 6.91
N GLY A 978 19.65 -10.48 8.25
CA GLY A 978 20.88 -10.52 9.04
C GLY A 978 21.67 -11.83 8.83
N PRO A 979 22.94 -11.88 9.23
CA PRO A 979 24.00 -12.49 8.45
C PRO A 979 24.10 -14.01 8.69
N TRP A 980 23.96 -14.79 7.63
CA TRP A 980 24.44 -16.17 7.60
C TRP A 980 25.22 -16.46 6.32
N LEU A 981 26.53 -16.63 6.49
CA LEU A 981 27.46 -17.18 5.51
C LEU A 981 26.94 -18.53 4.99
N LEU A 982 26.60 -18.61 3.71
CA LEU A 982 26.56 -19.89 2.99
C LEU A 982 27.50 -19.84 1.78
N LEU A 983 28.68 -20.43 2.01
CA LEU A 983 29.56 -20.96 0.99
C LEU A 983 28.78 -21.91 0.08
N SER A 984 28.58 -21.49 -1.16
CA SER A 984 28.18 -22.37 -2.25
C SER A 984 29.38 -23.21 -2.68
N GLY A 985 29.22 -24.54 -2.62
CA GLY A 985 30.01 -25.47 -3.43
C GLY A 985 30.60 -26.65 -2.68
N GLY A 986 30.04 -27.83 -2.95
CA GLY A 986 30.89 -29.01 -3.16
C GLY A 986 30.43 -30.30 -2.47
N ALA A 987 29.62 -31.09 -3.16
CA ALA A 987 29.65 -32.53 -2.98
C ALA A 987 30.79 -33.12 -3.82
N LEU A 988 31.93 -33.41 -3.18
CA LEU A 988 32.89 -34.41 -3.66
C LEU A 988 33.40 -35.25 -2.47
N VAL A 989 33.08 -36.54 -2.50
CA VAL A 989 33.38 -37.52 -1.45
C VAL A 989 34.88 -37.90 -1.44
N LEU A 990 35.42 -38.02 -0.23
CA LEU A 990 36.80 -38.32 0.15
C LEU A 990 37.35 -39.69 -0.32
N GLY A 991 38.66 -39.74 -0.58
CA GLY A 991 39.47 -40.96 -0.61
C GLY A 991 40.97 -40.69 -0.56
N LEU A 992 41.54 -40.75 0.65
CA LEU A 992 42.98 -40.64 0.95
C LEU A 992 43.88 -41.54 0.08
N GLY A 993 45.06 -41.04 -0.30
CA GLY A 993 46.17 -41.89 -0.77
C GLY A 993 47.38 -41.13 -1.31
N ALA A 994 48.27 -40.69 -0.42
CA ALA A 994 49.55 -40.08 -0.74
C ALA A 994 50.49 -41.04 -1.54
N LEU A 995 51.15 -40.54 -2.59
CA LEU A 995 52.63 -40.54 -2.73
C LEU A 995 53.08 -39.95 -4.09
N LEU A 996 53.92 -38.91 -3.98
CA LEU A 996 55.10 -38.56 -4.80
C LEU A 996 55.37 -39.38 -6.08
N ILE A 997 55.59 -38.69 -7.21
CA ILE A 997 56.88 -38.65 -7.96
C ILE A 997 56.76 -37.80 -9.24
N ALA A 998 57.57 -36.74 -9.25
CA ALA A 998 58.43 -36.24 -10.31
C ALA A 998 57.88 -35.86 -11.71
N ARG A 999 58.22 -34.58 -12.00
CA ARG A 999 59.00 -34.11 -13.15
C ARG A 999 58.29 -33.96 -14.50
N SER A 1000 58.21 -32.66 -14.84
CA SER A 1000 58.68 -32.08 -16.10
C SER A 1000 57.73 -32.33 -17.29
N ARG A 1001 57.48 -31.38 -18.18
CA ARG A 1001 58.32 -30.27 -18.64
C ARG A 1001 57.46 -29.50 -19.65
N ARG A 1002 57.63 -28.18 -19.65
CA ARG A 1002 57.75 -27.32 -20.84
C ARG A 1002 56.52 -27.15 -21.75
N GLU A 1003 56.06 -25.89 -21.85
CA GLU A 1003 56.38 -24.92 -22.93
C GLU A 1003 55.57 -25.31 -24.19
N VAL A 1004 54.85 -24.43 -24.89
CA VAL A 1004 55.01 -22.99 -25.14
C VAL A 1004 53.79 -22.56 -26.00
N GLU A 1005 53.48 -21.25 -25.98
CA GLU A 1005 52.83 -20.38 -27.00
C GLU A 1005 51.85 -21.03 -28.02
N GLU A 1006 50.70 -20.44 -28.38
CA GLU A 1006 50.51 -19.09 -28.90
C GLU A 1006 49.00 -18.93 -29.26
N VAL A 1007 48.56 -17.67 -29.30
CA VAL A 1007 47.24 -17.10 -29.71
C VAL A 1007 46.18 -17.00 -28.64
#